data_AF-A0A316UZY3-F1
#
_entry.id   AF-A0A316UZY3-F1
#
_cell.length_a   1.000
_cell.length_b   1.000
_cell.length_c   1.000
_cell.angle_alpha   90.00
_cell.angle_beta   90.00
_cell.angle_gamma   90.00
#
_symmetry.space_group_name_H-M   'P 1'
#
loop_
_entity.id
_entity.type
_entity.pdbx_description
1 polymer ?
#
loop_
_entity_poly.entity_id
_entity_poly.type
_entity_poly.pdbx_seq_one_letter_code
_entity_poly.pdbx_strand_id
1 'polypeptide(L)'
;MASSSSSSSSHASQSYASRIPHFTNPAARHLLECIERKKSNLAVSVDVTTKAELLAVVEAVAEDVCMVKTHIDIVEDFDLDLVERLSALSKEKDFVIFEDRKFADIGNTVSLQYSSGVHRIASWSHITNAHLVPGPGIIDGLASVGVLLGRGLLLLAEMSSKGNLAGGEYGAACVRAAREDTTGFTCGFIAMDRIHERNPSSANGDRDFLILTPGVGLDVTGDGKGQQYRTPDEVVRVKGCDVIIVGRGIYGSLLTEQGKKDPQHALRSVKEQAERYKQAGWEAYQKRIGAAAARVRPSPRGKRAASPSLGAARSPAKRRLFVPTATASAQQRDPPLADTSGDAALAASLEAGPSSNSPGSRSYTLRTRSQVKREEGQQASPSRTRTRSTAASAATSTSTTTLSTPASKQGRRSIKLEDDEGAATPCAKPTSSSSPFSISPQKTNPKSIKLELDASEIKPAPKRWRAQLDVLTAQRRRIVAPVDTMGCEALSSSEADPARGTDEGQEDRDKRARFTTLVSLMLSSQTKDEVTAQAVRNLQKDLPNGLCLRGILEASDEQISTAIAKVGFWRRKTGYIRSAALILQDKFGGDVPRTVEEVLTLPGVGPKMAFLTLQAAWGLNVGIGVDVHVHRLSNRLGWCKTNDPEGTRLVLQSWLPKELHQTINKTLVGFGQVVCVPVGPRCDLCELGKERLCPSRRKVGDVSARKEVVFLDEERGEVKRGEGGEGGEVKVKVEVQGPDGTGVLLPQPTHGIKEEQEAGEASAASMAGQAAPLDW
;
A
#
# COMPACT_ATOMS: atom_id res chain seq x y z
N MET A 1 7.14 -48.16 -23.78
CA MET A 1 5.82 -47.86 -23.17
C MET A 1 5.37 -46.52 -23.73
N ALA A 2 4.10 -46.35 -24.11
CA ALA A 2 3.60 -45.06 -24.59
C ALA A 2 3.23 -44.18 -23.38
N SER A 3 3.80 -42.98 -23.30
CA SER A 3 3.45 -41.98 -22.29
C SER A 3 2.07 -41.41 -22.59
N SER A 4 1.09 -41.67 -21.71
CA SER A 4 -0.25 -41.10 -21.83
C SER A 4 -0.20 -39.59 -21.54
N SER A 5 -0.39 -38.78 -22.57
CA SER A 5 -0.56 -37.33 -22.43
C SER A 5 -1.89 -37.02 -21.73
N SER A 6 -1.83 -36.78 -20.42
CA SER A 6 -2.97 -36.31 -19.63
C SER A 6 -3.36 -34.90 -20.08
N SER A 7 -4.45 -34.75 -20.82
CA SER A 7 -5.04 -33.43 -21.06
C SER A 7 -5.55 -32.85 -19.75
N SER A 8 -4.89 -31.81 -19.24
CA SER A 8 -5.31 -31.11 -18.02
C SER A 8 -6.73 -30.58 -18.19
N SER A 9 -7.63 -30.97 -17.29
CA SER A 9 -9.02 -30.50 -17.30
C SER A 9 -9.06 -29.04 -16.84
N SER A 10 -9.50 -28.14 -17.72
CA SER A 10 -9.73 -26.71 -17.45
C SER A 10 -10.27 -26.47 -16.03
N HIS A 11 -9.68 -25.54 -15.28
CA HIS A 11 -10.12 -25.20 -13.93
C HIS A 11 -11.57 -24.68 -13.91
N ALA A 12 -12.08 -24.15 -15.03
CA ALA A 12 -13.49 -23.79 -15.19
C ALA A 12 -14.45 -24.99 -15.05
N SER A 13 -13.97 -26.22 -15.30
CA SER A 13 -14.77 -27.46 -15.15
C SER A 13 -14.89 -27.93 -13.70
N GLN A 14 -14.02 -27.45 -12.81
CA GLN A 14 -14.02 -27.79 -11.39
C GLN A 14 -15.04 -26.93 -10.63
N SER A 15 -15.56 -27.44 -9.50
CA SER A 15 -16.41 -26.65 -8.62
C SER A 15 -15.58 -25.63 -7.83
N TYR A 16 -16.20 -24.54 -7.34
CA TYR A 16 -15.53 -23.62 -6.43
C TYR A 16 -15.02 -24.36 -5.18
N ALA A 17 -15.86 -25.22 -4.57
CA ALA A 17 -15.47 -26.12 -3.49
C ALA A 17 -14.17 -26.91 -3.75
N SER A 18 -14.01 -27.55 -4.92
CA SER A 18 -12.81 -28.33 -5.24
C SER A 18 -11.57 -27.47 -5.57
N ARG A 19 -11.74 -26.17 -5.81
CA ARG A 19 -10.64 -25.23 -6.11
C ARG A 19 -10.08 -24.54 -4.86
N ILE A 20 -10.88 -24.38 -3.81
CA ILE A 20 -10.49 -23.76 -2.52
C ILE A 20 -9.11 -24.24 -2.00
N PRO A 21 -8.75 -25.54 -2.02
CA PRO A 21 -7.45 -26.01 -1.53
C PRO A 21 -6.25 -25.53 -2.37
N HIS A 22 -6.45 -25.21 -3.65
CA HIS A 22 -5.37 -24.83 -4.58
C HIS A 22 -4.99 -23.35 -4.45
N PHE A 23 -5.85 -22.52 -3.85
CA PHE A 23 -5.55 -21.11 -3.58
C PHE A 23 -4.85 -20.94 -2.24
N THR A 24 -3.57 -20.55 -2.26
CA THR A 24 -2.79 -20.21 -1.06
C THR A 24 -3.17 -18.84 -0.49
N ASN A 25 -3.54 -17.89 -1.35
CA ASN A 25 -3.89 -16.52 -1.00
C ASN A 25 -5.16 -16.44 -0.10
N PRO A 26 -5.11 -15.79 1.09
CA PRO A 26 -6.25 -15.74 2.01
C PRO A 26 -7.49 -15.05 1.43
N ALA A 27 -7.35 -13.87 0.80
CA ALA A 27 -8.48 -13.15 0.21
C ALA A 27 -9.13 -13.91 -0.96
N ALA A 28 -8.33 -14.59 -1.78
CA ALA A 28 -8.84 -15.43 -2.87
C ALA A 28 -9.59 -16.68 -2.36
N ARG A 29 -9.09 -17.29 -1.27
CA ARG A 29 -9.76 -18.43 -0.63
C ARG A 29 -11.07 -17.99 0.01
N HIS A 30 -11.07 -16.87 0.75
CA HIS A 30 -12.28 -16.28 1.33
C HIS A 30 -13.33 -16.00 0.24
N LEU A 31 -12.93 -15.46 -0.92
CA LEU A 31 -13.85 -15.28 -2.04
C LEU A 31 -14.49 -16.60 -2.51
N LEU A 32 -13.69 -17.65 -2.75
CA LEU A 32 -14.19 -18.96 -3.20
C LEU A 32 -15.11 -19.62 -2.17
N GLU A 33 -14.74 -19.55 -0.88
CA GLU A 33 -15.59 -20.03 0.21
C GLU A 33 -16.90 -19.26 0.31
N CYS A 34 -16.86 -17.93 0.21
CA CYS A 34 -18.03 -17.05 0.21
C CYS A 34 -18.97 -17.37 -0.96
N ILE A 35 -18.43 -17.54 -2.18
CA ILE A 35 -19.17 -17.98 -3.37
C ILE A 35 -19.88 -19.32 -3.11
N GLU A 36 -19.15 -20.30 -2.54
CA GLU A 36 -19.70 -21.63 -2.27
C GLU A 36 -20.68 -21.64 -1.08
N ARG A 37 -20.52 -20.79 -0.06
CA ARG A 37 -21.49 -20.63 1.03
C ARG A 37 -22.79 -19.99 0.53
N LYS A 38 -22.71 -18.84 -0.13
CA LYS A 38 -23.85 -17.98 -0.49
C LYS A 38 -24.49 -18.32 -1.84
N LYS A 39 -23.92 -19.30 -2.57
CA LYS A 39 -24.32 -19.71 -3.93
C LYS A 39 -24.44 -18.50 -4.88
N SER A 40 -23.46 -17.59 -4.78
CA SER A 40 -23.42 -16.35 -5.55
C SER A 40 -22.03 -16.13 -6.12
N ASN A 41 -21.95 -15.89 -7.41
CA ASN A 41 -20.75 -15.43 -8.10
C ASN A 41 -20.91 -13.99 -8.62
N LEU A 42 -21.73 -13.19 -7.93
CA LEU A 42 -21.98 -11.79 -8.22
C LEU A 42 -21.04 -10.86 -7.42
N ALA A 43 -20.41 -9.94 -8.13
CA ALA A 43 -19.76 -8.77 -7.57
C ALA A 43 -20.49 -7.48 -8.00
N VAL A 44 -20.78 -6.57 -7.07
CA VAL A 44 -21.45 -5.30 -7.38
C VAL A 44 -20.44 -4.15 -7.38
N SER A 45 -20.40 -3.40 -8.48
CA SER A 45 -19.61 -2.18 -8.68
C SER A 45 -20.38 -0.98 -8.14
N VAL A 46 -20.13 -0.60 -6.88
CA VAL A 46 -20.86 0.50 -6.21
C VAL A 46 -20.17 1.82 -6.54
N ASP A 47 -20.41 2.33 -7.75
CA ASP A 47 -19.84 3.58 -8.25
C ASP A 47 -20.83 4.74 -7.99
N VAL A 48 -20.74 5.33 -6.79
CA VAL A 48 -21.54 6.47 -6.29
C VAL A 48 -20.61 7.46 -5.57
N THR A 49 -21.04 8.72 -5.38
CA THR A 49 -20.16 9.79 -4.88
C THR A 49 -20.30 10.13 -3.39
N THR A 50 -21.28 9.55 -2.68
CA THR A 50 -21.43 9.77 -1.23
C THR A 50 -21.32 8.48 -0.41
N LYS A 51 -20.77 8.61 0.80
CA LYS A 51 -20.68 7.58 1.85
C LYS A 51 -22.05 7.00 2.20
N ALA A 52 -23.08 7.84 2.23
CA ALA A 52 -24.45 7.44 2.54
C ALA A 52 -25.05 6.53 1.45
N GLU A 53 -24.93 6.92 0.18
CA GLU A 53 -25.40 6.09 -0.95
C GLU A 53 -24.60 4.79 -1.06
N LEU A 54 -23.27 4.84 -0.85
CA LEU A 54 -22.40 3.66 -0.92
C LEU A 54 -22.85 2.62 0.10
N LEU A 55 -22.98 3.03 1.37
CA LEU A 55 -23.40 2.13 2.44
C LEU A 55 -24.84 1.63 2.23
N ALA A 56 -25.79 2.48 1.79
CA ALA A 56 -27.15 2.05 1.50
C ALA A 56 -27.23 1.00 0.36
N VAL A 57 -26.48 1.19 -0.72
CA VAL A 57 -26.41 0.19 -1.82
C VAL A 57 -25.76 -1.10 -1.33
N VAL A 58 -24.68 -1.03 -0.55
CA VAL A 58 -24.02 -2.23 -0.03
C VAL A 58 -24.94 -2.99 0.95
N GLU A 59 -25.56 -2.30 1.90
CA GLU A 59 -26.52 -2.88 2.86
C GLU A 59 -27.69 -3.58 2.15
N ALA A 60 -28.17 -3.04 1.01
CA ALA A 60 -29.23 -3.65 0.21
C ALA A 60 -28.82 -4.91 -0.59
N VAL A 61 -27.55 -5.03 -1.02
CA VAL A 61 -27.07 -6.17 -1.83
C VAL A 61 -26.25 -7.20 -1.04
N ALA A 62 -25.94 -6.92 0.23
CA ALA A 62 -24.92 -7.66 0.98
C ALA A 62 -25.17 -9.17 1.10
N GLU A 63 -26.43 -9.62 1.22
CA GLU A 63 -26.82 -11.03 1.29
C GLU A 63 -26.62 -11.78 -0.05
N ASP A 64 -26.57 -11.04 -1.16
CA ASP A 64 -26.64 -11.58 -2.53
C ASP A 64 -25.32 -11.49 -3.30
N VAL A 65 -24.32 -10.80 -2.77
CA VAL A 65 -22.98 -10.68 -3.38
C VAL A 65 -21.95 -11.59 -2.71
N CYS A 66 -20.98 -12.07 -3.51
CA CYS A 66 -19.73 -12.59 -2.96
C CYS A 66 -18.66 -11.50 -2.78
N MET A 67 -18.83 -10.36 -3.47
CA MET A 67 -17.88 -9.27 -3.48
C MET A 67 -18.56 -7.91 -3.67
N VAL A 68 -18.08 -6.91 -2.94
CA VAL A 68 -18.40 -5.50 -3.18
C VAL A 68 -17.17 -4.84 -3.78
N LYS A 69 -17.33 -4.22 -4.94
CA LYS A 69 -16.27 -3.49 -5.63
C LYS A 69 -16.48 -1.99 -5.48
N THR A 70 -15.51 -1.27 -4.92
CA THR A 70 -15.55 0.19 -4.72
C THR A 70 -14.65 0.91 -5.71
N HIS A 71 -14.90 2.22 -5.86
CA HIS A 71 -13.91 3.23 -6.25
C HIS A 71 -13.92 4.26 -5.11
N ILE A 72 -12.99 4.15 -4.17
CA ILE A 72 -13.03 4.98 -2.96
C ILE A 72 -12.62 6.44 -3.25
N ASP A 73 -11.94 6.67 -4.37
CA ASP A 73 -11.42 7.97 -4.79
C ASP A 73 -12.45 8.85 -5.53
N ILE A 74 -13.70 8.39 -5.69
CA ILE A 74 -14.85 9.22 -6.11
C ILE A 74 -15.82 9.56 -4.98
N VAL A 75 -15.56 9.13 -3.74
CA VAL A 75 -16.41 9.43 -2.58
C VAL A 75 -16.00 10.77 -1.96
N GLU A 76 -16.86 11.78 -2.11
CA GLU A 76 -16.57 13.17 -1.76
C GLU A 76 -16.44 13.40 -0.24
N ASP A 77 -17.20 12.64 0.55
CA ASP A 77 -17.25 12.67 2.02
C ASP A 77 -16.52 11.48 2.67
N PHE A 78 -15.42 11.01 2.04
CA PHE A 78 -14.60 9.92 2.57
C PHE A 78 -14.00 10.23 3.95
N ASP A 79 -14.20 9.29 4.88
CA ASP A 79 -13.50 9.21 6.15
C ASP A 79 -13.17 7.74 6.53
N LEU A 80 -12.57 7.53 7.70
CA LEU A 80 -12.28 6.18 8.19
C LEU A 80 -13.48 5.47 8.82
N ASP A 81 -14.58 6.17 9.15
CA ASP A 81 -15.82 5.54 9.64
C ASP A 81 -16.55 4.80 8.51
N LEU A 82 -16.51 5.33 7.26
CA LEU A 82 -16.92 4.57 6.07
C LEU A 82 -16.15 3.24 5.96
N VAL A 83 -14.83 3.29 6.17
CA VAL A 83 -13.97 2.10 6.13
C VAL A 83 -14.31 1.12 7.25
N GLU A 84 -14.53 1.61 8.48
CA GLU A 84 -14.90 0.79 9.64
C GLU A 84 -16.28 0.14 9.45
N ARG A 85 -17.30 0.90 9.01
CA ARG A 85 -18.65 0.38 8.70
C ARG A 85 -18.63 -0.64 7.57
N LEU A 86 -17.97 -0.35 6.45
CA LEU A 86 -17.87 -1.28 5.31
C LEU A 86 -17.13 -2.57 5.70
N SER A 87 -16.10 -2.46 6.55
CA SER A 87 -15.35 -3.60 7.08
C SER A 87 -16.13 -4.42 8.12
N ALA A 88 -17.06 -3.81 8.86
CA ALA A 88 -17.97 -4.52 9.75
C ALA A 88 -19.02 -5.30 8.93
N LEU A 89 -19.66 -4.63 7.97
CA LEU A 89 -20.69 -5.21 7.11
C LEU A 89 -20.16 -6.35 6.23
N SER A 90 -18.92 -6.24 5.73
CA SER A 90 -18.19 -7.30 5.02
C SER A 90 -17.98 -8.57 5.85
N LYS A 91 -17.82 -8.43 7.18
CA LYS A 91 -17.69 -9.56 8.11
C LYS A 91 -19.04 -10.14 8.52
N GLU A 92 -20.02 -9.29 8.81
CA GLU A 92 -21.37 -9.70 9.19
C GLU A 92 -22.07 -10.48 8.07
N LYS A 93 -21.96 -9.98 6.83
CA LYS A 93 -22.68 -10.48 5.66
C LYS A 93 -21.85 -11.40 4.77
N ASP A 94 -20.65 -11.77 5.19
CA ASP A 94 -19.67 -12.58 4.43
C ASP A 94 -19.55 -12.16 2.96
N PHE A 95 -18.82 -11.07 2.69
CA PHE A 95 -18.42 -10.70 1.33
C PHE A 95 -17.03 -10.06 1.30
N VAL A 96 -16.35 -10.20 0.17
CA VAL A 96 -14.99 -9.68 -0.07
C VAL A 96 -15.04 -8.23 -0.56
N ILE A 97 -14.21 -7.35 -0.01
CA ILE A 97 -14.09 -5.95 -0.51
C ILE A 97 -12.99 -5.87 -1.57
N PHE A 98 -13.31 -5.30 -2.73
CA PHE A 98 -12.37 -5.08 -3.85
C PHE A 98 -12.34 -3.59 -4.25
N GLU A 99 -11.29 -2.87 -3.87
CA GLU A 99 -11.05 -1.50 -4.33
C GLU A 99 -10.42 -1.51 -5.74
N ASP A 100 -11.16 -0.97 -6.71
CA ASP A 100 -10.89 -1.00 -8.15
C ASP A 100 -9.93 0.11 -8.60
N ARG A 101 -8.87 0.32 -7.83
CA ARG A 101 -7.98 1.48 -7.96
C ARG A 101 -7.09 1.47 -9.21
N LYS A 102 -6.96 0.33 -9.90
CA LYS A 102 -6.22 0.16 -11.16
C LYS A 102 -4.80 0.77 -11.09
N PHE A 103 -4.00 0.31 -10.14
CA PHE A 103 -2.62 0.79 -9.97
C PHE A 103 -1.83 0.65 -11.29
N ALA A 104 -1.08 1.69 -11.67
CA ALA A 104 -0.39 1.78 -12.96
C ALA A 104 0.91 2.62 -12.89
N ASP A 105 1.62 2.53 -11.77
CA ASP A 105 2.83 3.29 -11.44
C ASP A 105 3.95 2.32 -11.01
N ILE A 106 5.18 2.80 -10.82
CA ILE A 106 6.32 1.96 -10.41
C ILE A 106 6.15 1.43 -8.97
N GLY A 107 6.78 0.29 -8.68
CA GLY A 107 6.60 -0.47 -7.42
C GLY A 107 6.67 0.35 -6.13
N ASN A 108 7.61 1.29 -6.03
CA ASN A 108 7.74 2.15 -4.85
C ASN A 108 6.62 3.19 -4.72
N THR A 109 6.08 3.71 -5.82
CA THR A 109 4.97 4.66 -5.76
C THR A 109 3.68 3.93 -5.39
N VAL A 110 3.40 2.78 -6.01
CA VAL A 110 2.17 2.01 -5.74
C VAL A 110 2.14 1.46 -4.31
N SER A 111 3.27 1.08 -3.72
CA SER A 111 3.31 0.60 -2.33
C SER A 111 2.87 1.70 -1.35
N LEU A 112 3.21 2.96 -1.61
CA LEU A 112 2.76 4.13 -0.84
C LEU A 112 1.30 4.51 -1.14
N GLN A 113 0.88 4.48 -2.42
CA GLN A 113 -0.53 4.71 -2.80
C GLN A 113 -1.48 3.65 -2.19
N TYR A 114 -0.99 2.41 -2.01
CA TYR A 114 -1.76 1.29 -1.47
C TYR A 114 -1.76 1.23 0.07
N SER A 115 -0.61 1.44 0.71
CA SER A 115 -0.50 1.40 2.19
C SER A 115 -0.96 2.66 2.91
N SER A 116 -0.81 3.82 2.28
CA SER A 116 -0.73 5.11 2.97
C SER A 116 -1.72 6.14 2.38
N GLY A 117 -1.39 7.42 2.47
CA GLY A 117 -2.27 8.51 2.04
C GLY A 117 -3.53 8.63 2.91
N VAL A 118 -4.60 9.14 2.29
CA VAL A 118 -5.92 9.30 2.92
C VAL A 118 -6.64 7.95 3.00
N HIS A 119 -6.70 7.22 1.88
CA HIS A 119 -7.55 6.03 1.74
C HIS A 119 -6.96 4.75 2.37
N ARG A 120 -5.63 4.62 2.47
CA ARG A 120 -4.92 3.48 3.11
C ARG A 120 -5.43 2.10 2.66
N ILE A 121 -5.66 1.94 1.36
CA ILE A 121 -6.47 0.86 0.75
C ILE A 121 -6.13 -0.55 1.29
N ALA A 122 -4.84 -0.87 1.49
CA ALA A 122 -4.39 -2.16 2.01
C ALA A 122 -4.92 -2.50 3.42
N SER A 123 -5.27 -1.51 4.25
CA SER A 123 -5.75 -1.73 5.62
C SER A 123 -7.17 -2.29 5.69
N TRP A 124 -7.96 -2.18 4.61
CA TRP A 124 -9.35 -2.64 4.58
C TRP A 124 -9.72 -3.47 3.34
N SER A 125 -9.25 -3.09 2.14
CA SER A 125 -9.60 -3.79 0.91
C SER A 125 -8.95 -5.17 0.88
N HIS A 126 -9.74 -6.21 0.67
CA HIS A 126 -9.29 -7.60 0.64
C HIS A 126 -8.56 -7.90 -0.67
N ILE A 127 -9.05 -7.36 -1.77
CA ILE A 127 -8.48 -7.49 -3.12
C ILE A 127 -8.25 -6.09 -3.71
N THR A 128 -7.24 -5.93 -4.57
CA THR A 128 -7.04 -4.76 -5.44
C THR A 128 -6.62 -5.19 -6.85
N ASN A 129 -6.51 -4.24 -7.79
CA ASN A 129 -6.09 -4.53 -9.16
C ASN A 129 -5.00 -3.59 -9.70
N ALA A 130 -4.22 -4.09 -10.67
CA ALA A 130 -3.10 -3.38 -11.28
C ALA A 130 -2.94 -3.65 -12.78
N HIS A 131 -2.52 -2.64 -13.53
CA HIS A 131 -2.05 -2.75 -14.91
C HIS A 131 -0.58 -3.14 -14.94
N LEU A 132 -0.20 -4.08 -15.81
CA LEU A 132 1.21 -4.47 -16.00
C LEU A 132 1.99 -3.48 -16.90
N VAL A 133 1.42 -2.33 -17.26
CA VAL A 133 2.08 -1.35 -18.13
C VAL A 133 3.43 -0.82 -17.59
N PRO A 134 3.70 -0.72 -16.27
CA PRO A 134 5.03 -0.39 -15.75
C PRO A 134 5.99 -1.59 -15.65
N GLY A 135 5.57 -2.79 -16.06
CA GLY A 135 6.30 -4.05 -15.89
C GLY A 135 6.08 -4.73 -14.52
N PRO A 136 6.64 -5.93 -14.30
CA PRO A 136 6.34 -6.78 -13.14
C PRO A 136 6.61 -6.15 -11.76
N GLY A 137 7.53 -5.17 -11.66
CA GLY A 137 7.85 -4.50 -10.39
C GLY A 137 6.67 -3.76 -9.72
N ILE A 138 5.54 -3.57 -10.42
CA ILE A 138 4.28 -3.13 -9.79
C ILE A 138 3.71 -4.19 -8.83
N ILE A 139 3.87 -5.48 -9.16
CA ILE A 139 3.44 -6.62 -8.34
C ILE A 139 4.29 -6.64 -7.08
N ASP A 140 5.62 -6.60 -7.19
CA ASP A 140 6.55 -6.57 -6.04
C ASP A 140 6.25 -5.41 -5.08
N GLY A 141 5.98 -4.22 -5.64
CA GLY A 141 5.60 -3.03 -4.89
C GLY A 141 4.35 -3.22 -4.06
N LEU A 142 3.26 -3.69 -4.67
CA LEU A 142 2.01 -3.96 -3.98
C LEU A 142 2.11 -5.16 -3.01
N ALA A 143 2.82 -6.23 -3.41
CA ALA A 143 3.01 -7.45 -2.61
C ALA A 143 3.78 -7.16 -1.31
N SER A 144 4.75 -6.24 -1.34
CA SER A 144 5.52 -5.81 -0.15
C SER A 144 4.66 -5.26 0.99
N VAL A 145 3.42 -4.87 0.70
CA VAL A 145 2.39 -4.45 1.67
C VAL A 145 1.31 -5.52 1.80
N GLY A 146 0.77 -6.00 0.67
CA GLY A 146 -0.44 -6.80 0.62
C GLY A 146 -0.28 -8.24 1.13
N VAL A 147 0.87 -8.88 0.92
CA VAL A 147 1.12 -10.26 1.36
C VAL A 147 1.07 -10.36 2.89
N LEU A 148 1.68 -9.42 3.59
CA LEU A 148 1.70 -9.33 5.06
C LEU A 148 0.31 -9.10 5.67
N LEU A 149 -0.64 -8.65 4.86
CA LEU A 149 -2.03 -8.37 5.24
C LEU A 149 -3.02 -9.37 4.63
N GLY A 150 -2.53 -10.46 4.02
CA GLY A 150 -3.34 -11.54 3.44
C GLY A 150 -4.16 -11.15 2.20
N ARG A 151 -3.78 -10.07 1.51
CA ARG A 151 -4.54 -9.47 0.41
C ARG A 151 -4.29 -10.17 -0.93
N GLY A 152 -5.21 -10.00 -1.88
CA GLY A 152 -5.10 -10.51 -3.25
C GLY A 152 -4.94 -9.41 -4.29
N LEU A 153 -4.22 -9.71 -5.37
CA LEU A 153 -4.07 -8.85 -6.55
C LEU A 153 -4.73 -9.49 -7.77
N LEU A 154 -5.43 -8.66 -8.56
CA LEU A 154 -5.94 -9.00 -9.89
C LEU A 154 -5.20 -8.18 -10.96
N LEU A 155 -4.59 -8.83 -11.95
CA LEU A 155 -4.00 -8.11 -13.08
C LEU A 155 -5.07 -7.77 -14.12
N LEU A 156 -5.09 -6.53 -14.62
CA LEU A 156 -5.95 -6.15 -15.74
C LEU A 156 -5.34 -6.68 -17.05
N ALA A 157 -5.73 -7.90 -17.41
CA ALA A 157 -5.22 -8.60 -18.59
C ALA A 157 -6.04 -8.30 -19.86
N GLU A 158 -7.36 -8.08 -19.73
CA GLU A 158 -8.26 -7.63 -20.80
C GLU A 158 -9.29 -6.63 -20.24
N MET A 159 -9.82 -5.73 -21.08
CA MET A 159 -10.81 -4.73 -20.67
C MET A 159 -12.06 -4.77 -21.55
N SER A 160 -13.20 -4.36 -21.00
CA SER A 160 -14.52 -4.35 -21.66
C SER A 160 -14.82 -3.08 -22.47
N SER A 161 -13.93 -2.09 -22.43
CA SER A 161 -14.11 -0.80 -23.12
C SER A 161 -13.71 -0.88 -24.60
N LYS A 162 -14.49 -0.21 -25.46
CA LYS A 162 -14.19 -0.14 -26.90
C LYS A 162 -12.82 0.51 -27.16
N GLY A 163 -11.96 -0.15 -27.94
CA GLY A 163 -10.66 0.39 -28.35
C GLY A 163 -9.55 0.29 -27.30
N ASN A 164 -9.70 -0.57 -26.28
CA ASN A 164 -8.64 -0.81 -25.31
C ASN A 164 -7.44 -1.57 -25.93
N LEU A 165 -6.27 -1.42 -25.31
CA LEU A 165 -5.01 -2.05 -25.73
C LEU A 165 -4.64 -3.32 -24.94
N ALA A 166 -5.59 -3.85 -24.15
CA ALA A 166 -5.39 -5.06 -23.36
C ALA A 166 -5.81 -6.32 -24.14
N GLY A 167 -5.42 -7.49 -23.65
CA GLY A 167 -5.44 -8.74 -24.44
C GLY A 167 -4.19 -8.89 -25.32
N GLY A 168 -4.23 -9.82 -26.27
CA GLY A 168 -3.09 -10.13 -27.15
C GLY A 168 -1.80 -10.43 -26.37
N GLU A 169 -0.68 -9.86 -26.82
CA GLU A 169 0.63 -10.00 -26.15
C GLU A 169 0.67 -9.38 -24.75
N TYR A 170 -0.04 -8.27 -24.52
CA TYR A 170 -0.13 -7.63 -23.19
C TYR A 170 -0.89 -8.51 -22.19
N GLY A 171 -1.98 -9.14 -22.63
CA GLY A 171 -2.70 -10.15 -21.83
C GLY A 171 -1.84 -11.39 -21.56
N ALA A 172 -1.06 -11.85 -22.55
CA ALA A 172 -0.10 -12.93 -22.34
C ALA A 172 1.04 -12.55 -21.38
N ALA A 173 1.51 -11.30 -21.39
CA ALA A 173 2.47 -10.78 -20.41
C ALA A 173 1.89 -10.76 -18.99
N CYS A 174 0.60 -10.39 -18.83
CA CYS A 174 -0.10 -10.50 -17.55
C CYS A 174 -0.14 -11.95 -17.03
N VAL A 175 -0.43 -12.92 -17.90
CA VAL A 175 -0.41 -14.35 -17.53
C VAL A 175 0.99 -14.84 -17.15
N ARG A 176 2.05 -14.38 -17.83
CA ARG A 176 3.45 -14.69 -17.46
C ARG A 176 3.79 -14.15 -16.07
N ALA A 177 3.62 -12.85 -15.85
CA ALA A 177 3.94 -12.21 -14.56
C ALA A 177 3.16 -12.83 -13.39
N ALA A 178 1.91 -13.24 -13.59
CA ALA A 178 1.13 -13.95 -12.58
C ALA A 178 1.64 -15.38 -12.28
N ARG A 179 2.19 -16.09 -13.28
CA ARG A 179 2.83 -17.42 -13.12
C ARG A 179 4.25 -17.32 -12.53
N GLU A 180 4.91 -16.18 -12.71
CA GLU A 180 6.24 -15.84 -12.18
C GLU A 180 6.18 -15.32 -10.73
N ASP A 181 5.03 -14.77 -10.29
CA ASP A 181 4.79 -14.37 -8.90
C ASP A 181 4.77 -15.57 -7.92
N THR A 182 5.90 -15.80 -7.29
CA THR A 182 6.12 -16.84 -6.26
C THR A 182 5.50 -16.52 -4.90
N THR A 183 5.02 -15.29 -4.66
CA THR A 183 4.47 -14.88 -3.36
C THR A 183 3.02 -15.34 -3.14
N GLY A 184 2.33 -15.72 -4.21
CA GLY A 184 0.90 -16.03 -4.17
C GLY A 184 0.00 -14.78 -4.07
N PHE A 185 0.55 -13.57 -4.22
CA PHE A 185 -0.21 -12.33 -4.13
C PHE A 185 -1.19 -12.16 -5.30
N THR A 186 -0.74 -12.43 -6.52
CA THR A 186 -1.53 -12.41 -7.74
C THR A 186 -2.47 -13.61 -7.77
N CYS A 187 -3.75 -13.37 -7.53
CA CYS A 187 -4.76 -14.41 -7.36
C CYS A 187 -5.70 -14.57 -8.56
N GLY A 188 -5.63 -13.65 -9.53
CA GLY A 188 -6.52 -13.67 -10.68
C GLY A 188 -6.31 -12.54 -11.68
N PHE A 189 -7.30 -12.40 -12.55
CA PHE A 189 -7.32 -11.41 -13.63
C PHE A 189 -8.67 -10.71 -13.74
N ILE A 190 -8.63 -9.43 -14.09
CA ILE A 190 -9.73 -8.80 -14.81
C ILE A 190 -9.56 -9.21 -16.28
N ALA A 191 -10.50 -10.01 -16.81
CA ALA A 191 -10.41 -10.58 -18.16
C ALA A 191 -11.79 -10.87 -18.77
N MET A 192 -11.85 -11.05 -20.09
CA MET A 192 -13.09 -11.32 -20.85
C MET A 192 -13.30 -12.82 -21.15
N ASP A 193 -12.29 -13.66 -20.95
CA ASP A 193 -12.38 -15.12 -20.79
C ASP A 193 -11.21 -15.67 -19.94
N ARG A 194 -11.10 -17.01 -19.84
CA ARG A 194 -10.04 -17.71 -19.11
C ARG A 194 -8.67 -17.63 -19.82
N ILE A 195 -8.12 -16.42 -19.89
CA ILE A 195 -6.89 -16.09 -20.62
C ILE A 195 -5.65 -16.92 -20.24
N HIS A 196 -5.54 -17.39 -18.99
CA HIS A 196 -4.41 -18.21 -18.53
C HIS A 196 -4.36 -19.63 -19.13
N GLU A 197 -5.50 -20.17 -19.58
CA GLU A 197 -5.57 -21.48 -20.24
C GLU A 197 -5.30 -21.42 -21.75
N ARG A 198 -5.29 -20.22 -22.36
CA ARG A 198 -5.04 -20.06 -23.81
C ARG A 198 -3.65 -20.57 -24.25
N ASN A 199 -2.67 -20.57 -23.35
CA ASN A 199 -1.32 -21.10 -23.57
C ASN A 199 -0.82 -21.85 -22.31
N PRO A 200 -0.91 -23.20 -22.27
CA PRO A 200 -0.49 -24.02 -21.13
C PRO A 200 1.02 -24.37 -21.12
N SER A 201 1.78 -23.99 -22.15
CA SER A 201 3.16 -24.41 -22.44
C SER A 201 4.26 -23.78 -21.56
N SER A 202 4.00 -23.60 -20.26
CA SER A 202 4.97 -23.14 -19.25
C SER A 202 5.19 -24.21 -18.18
N ALA A 203 6.39 -24.26 -17.60
CA ALA A 203 6.70 -25.18 -16.50
C ALA A 203 5.84 -24.95 -15.24
N ASN A 204 5.37 -23.71 -15.01
CA ASN A 204 4.35 -23.37 -14.01
C ASN A 204 2.92 -23.35 -14.61
N GLY A 205 2.63 -24.27 -15.54
CA GLY A 205 1.42 -24.23 -16.37
C GLY A 205 0.09 -24.37 -15.60
N ASP A 206 0.08 -25.18 -14.54
CA ASP A 206 -1.12 -25.75 -13.88
C ASP A 206 -1.63 -24.94 -12.66
N ARG A 207 -1.15 -23.70 -12.47
CA ARG A 207 -1.65 -22.82 -11.41
C ARG A 207 -3.00 -22.21 -11.80
N ASP A 208 -4.02 -22.47 -10.99
CA ASP A 208 -5.35 -21.88 -11.09
C ASP A 208 -5.33 -20.38 -10.73
N PHE A 209 -6.21 -19.61 -11.37
CA PHE A 209 -6.38 -18.18 -11.18
C PHE A 209 -7.87 -17.81 -11.31
N LEU A 210 -8.33 -16.87 -10.49
CA LEU A 210 -9.68 -16.32 -10.57
C LEU A 210 -9.86 -15.48 -11.84
N ILE A 211 -11.00 -15.62 -12.51
CA ILE A 211 -11.40 -14.76 -13.63
C ILE A 211 -12.57 -13.87 -13.21
N LEU A 212 -12.36 -12.56 -13.16
CA LEU A 212 -13.40 -11.57 -12.90
C LEU A 212 -13.71 -10.79 -14.18
N THR A 213 -14.98 -10.72 -14.56
CA THR A 213 -15.40 -10.09 -15.83
C THR A 213 -16.37 -8.94 -15.57
N PRO A 214 -15.94 -7.67 -15.78
CA PRO A 214 -16.84 -6.51 -15.85
C PRO A 214 -17.51 -6.41 -17.22
N GLY A 215 -18.57 -5.60 -17.30
CA GLY A 215 -19.38 -5.50 -18.51
C GLY A 215 -20.40 -6.60 -18.66
N VAL A 216 -21.03 -6.99 -17.54
CA VAL A 216 -22.10 -7.99 -17.52
C VAL A 216 -23.44 -7.28 -17.37
N GLY A 217 -24.39 -7.65 -18.22
CA GLY A 217 -25.74 -7.09 -18.25
C GLY A 217 -26.75 -8.15 -18.68
N LEU A 218 -27.92 -8.19 -18.02
CA LEU A 218 -29.04 -9.04 -18.44
C LEU A 218 -29.73 -8.47 -19.68
N ASP A 219 -29.86 -7.14 -19.72
CA ASP A 219 -30.57 -6.39 -20.75
C ASP A 219 -29.49 -5.64 -21.57
N VAL A 220 -29.38 -5.95 -22.87
CA VAL A 220 -28.11 -5.82 -23.65
C VAL A 220 -27.86 -4.41 -24.22
N THR A 221 -28.18 -3.35 -23.48
CA THR A 221 -28.06 -1.95 -23.94
C THR A 221 -26.79 -1.27 -23.41
N GLY A 222 -25.90 -0.87 -24.34
CA GLY A 222 -24.64 -0.19 -24.03
C GLY A 222 -24.82 1.18 -23.36
N ASP A 223 -23.84 1.62 -22.58
CA ASP A 223 -23.99 2.73 -21.61
C ASP A 223 -23.77 4.15 -22.16
N GLY A 224 -23.57 4.29 -23.47
CA GLY A 224 -23.24 5.56 -24.13
C GLY A 224 -21.80 6.07 -23.93
N LYS A 225 -21.03 5.52 -22.98
CA LYS A 225 -19.62 5.90 -22.70
C LYS A 225 -18.60 4.86 -23.16
N GLY A 226 -19.03 3.89 -23.99
CA GLY A 226 -18.15 2.91 -24.63
C GLY A 226 -18.05 1.57 -23.91
N GLN A 227 -18.85 1.34 -22.87
CA GLN A 227 -18.98 0.04 -22.23
C GLN A 227 -19.79 -0.93 -23.11
N GLN A 228 -19.26 -2.14 -23.30
CA GLN A 228 -19.98 -3.25 -23.92
C GLN A 228 -20.57 -4.16 -22.84
N TYR A 229 -21.75 -4.73 -23.07
CA TYR A 229 -22.38 -5.69 -22.15
C TYR A 229 -22.50 -7.08 -22.78
N ARG A 230 -22.28 -8.10 -21.95
CA ARG A 230 -22.47 -9.53 -22.26
C ARG A 230 -23.37 -10.16 -21.20
N THR A 231 -24.05 -11.25 -21.54
CA THR A 231 -24.94 -11.91 -20.57
C THR A 231 -24.14 -12.73 -19.54
N PRO A 232 -24.68 -12.94 -18.32
CA PRO A 232 -24.08 -13.84 -17.32
C PRO A 232 -23.79 -15.24 -17.87
N ASP A 233 -24.70 -15.77 -18.70
CA ASP A 233 -24.54 -17.08 -19.34
C ASP A 233 -23.36 -17.11 -20.32
N GLU A 234 -23.19 -16.08 -21.17
CA GLU A 234 -22.02 -16.02 -22.06
C GLU A 234 -20.71 -16.02 -21.26
N VAL A 235 -20.57 -15.12 -20.27
CA VAL A 235 -19.28 -14.95 -19.58
C VAL A 235 -18.97 -16.10 -18.63
N VAL A 236 -19.94 -16.57 -17.83
CA VAL A 236 -19.69 -17.65 -16.86
C VAL A 236 -19.63 -19.00 -17.57
N ARG A 237 -20.63 -19.35 -18.40
CA ARG A 237 -20.75 -20.71 -18.98
C ARG A 237 -19.88 -20.90 -20.21
N VAL A 238 -19.81 -19.91 -21.12
CA VAL A 238 -19.09 -20.05 -22.40
C VAL A 238 -17.64 -19.55 -22.31
N LYS A 239 -17.38 -18.49 -21.54
CA LYS A 239 -16.03 -17.90 -21.39
C LYS A 239 -15.28 -18.33 -20.11
N GLY A 240 -15.92 -19.08 -19.21
CA GLY A 240 -15.27 -19.66 -18.03
C GLY A 240 -14.95 -18.66 -16.89
N CYS A 241 -15.64 -17.51 -16.87
CA CYS A 241 -15.57 -16.50 -15.82
C CYS A 241 -15.96 -17.07 -14.45
N ASP A 242 -15.28 -16.65 -13.39
CA ASP A 242 -15.56 -17.09 -12.02
C ASP A 242 -16.49 -16.16 -11.25
N VAL A 243 -16.41 -14.85 -11.48
CA VAL A 243 -17.27 -13.84 -10.83
C VAL A 243 -17.62 -12.71 -11.81
N ILE A 244 -18.91 -12.41 -11.93
CA ILE A 244 -19.44 -11.32 -12.77
C ILE A 244 -19.40 -10.00 -12.01
N ILE A 245 -18.87 -8.93 -12.62
CA ILE A 245 -18.89 -7.57 -12.05
C ILE A 245 -19.99 -6.76 -12.75
N VAL A 246 -20.99 -6.34 -11.97
CA VAL A 246 -22.19 -5.63 -12.44
C VAL A 246 -22.30 -4.29 -11.69
N GLY A 247 -22.47 -3.19 -12.42
CA GLY A 247 -22.63 -1.85 -11.85
C GLY A 247 -24.07 -1.34 -11.91
N ARG A 248 -24.27 -0.23 -12.64
CA ARG A 248 -25.57 0.45 -12.83
C ARG A 248 -26.76 -0.44 -13.23
N GLY A 249 -26.52 -1.65 -13.76
CA GLY A 249 -27.57 -2.65 -14.00
C GLY A 249 -28.26 -3.17 -12.73
N ILE A 250 -27.73 -2.88 -11.54
CA ILE A 250 -28.32 -3.23 -10.23
C ILE A 250 -28.82 -1.98 -9.50
N TYR A 251 -27.95 -1.00 -9.25
CA TYR A 251 -28.29 0.18 -8.43
C TYR A 251 -28.71 1.43 -9.24
N GLY A 252 -28.79 1.33 -10.58
CA GLY A 252 -29.09 2.48 -11.45
C GLY A 252 -30.47 3.11 -11.23
N SER A 253 -31.42 2.38 -10.63
CA SER A 253 -32.72 2.90 -10.22
C SER A 253 -32.61 4.03 -9.19
N LEU A 254 -31.70 3.94 -8.21
CA LEU A 254 -31.44 4.99 -7.21
C LEU A 254 -30.93 6.29 -7.83
N LEU A 255 -30.15 6.19 -8.92
CA LEU A 255 -29.57 7.36 -9.59
C LEU A 255 -30.62 8.19 -10.36
N THR A 256 -31.82 7.66 -10.56
CA THR A 256 -32.91 8.36 -11.26
C THR A 256 -33.58 9.42 -10.38
N GLU A 257 -34.17 10.45 -10.99
CA GLU A 257 -34.95 11.46 -10.28
C GLU A 257 -36.19 10.91 -9.55
N GLN A 258 -36.63 9.68 -9.87
CA GLN A 258 -37.66 8.98 -9.11
C GLN A 258 -37.06 8.20 -7.92
N GLY A 259 -35.91 7.55 -8.11
CA GLY A 259 -35.21 6.84 -7.03
C GLY A 259 -34.69 7.76 -5.93
N LYS A 260 -34.33 9.00 -6.25
CA LYS A 260 -34.03 10.05 -5.26
C LYS A 260 -35.25 10.51 -4.46
N LYS A 261 -36.47 10.39 -5.03
CA LYS A 261 -37.73 10.78 -4.37
C LYS A 261 -38.32 9.66 -3.52
N ASP A 262 -38.14 8.40 -3.93
CA ASP A 262 -38.45 7.22 -3.13
C ASP A 262 -37.25 6.26 -3.06
N PRO A 263 -36.28 6.53 -2.16
CA PRO A 263 -35.14 5.64 -1.94
C PRO A 263 -35.54 4.26 -1.43
N GLN A 264 -36.69 4.11 -0.74
CA GLN A 264 -37.11 2.82 -0.17
C GLN A 264 -37.68 1.88 -1.23
N HIS A 265 -38.39 2.40 -2.24
CA HIS A 265 -38.75 1.61 -3.43
C HIS A 265 -37.53 1.33 -4.30
N ALA A 266 -36.64 2.31 -4.50
CA ALA A 266 -35.43 2.09 -5.27
C ALA A 266 -34.49 1.06 -4.64
N LEU A 267 -34.25 1.07 -3.31
CA LEU A 267 -33.45 0.06 -2.60
C LEU A 267 -34.05 -1.35 -2.71
N ARG A 268 -35.38 -1.50 -2.70
CA ARG A 268 -36.03 -2.80 -2.98
C ARG A 268 -35.72 -3.27 -4.40
N SER A 269 -35.85 -2.39 -5.40
CA SER A 269 -35.47 -2.67 -6.79
C SER A 269 -33.99 -3.04 -6.94
N VAL A 270 -33.08 -2.40 -6.18
CA VAL A 270 -31.65 -2.76 -6.14
C VAL A 270 -31.45 -4.20 -5.65
N LYS A 271 -32.14 -4.61 -4.58
CA LYS A 271 -32.07 -5.99 -4.08
C LYS A 271 -32.64 -6.98 -5.09
N GLU A 272 -33.82 -6.70 -5.65
CA GLU A 272 -34.45 -7.54 -6.69
C GLU A 272 -33.54 -7.76 -7.90
N GLN A 273 -32.80 -6.73 -8.35
CA GLN A 273 -31.80 -6.92 -9.41
C GLN A 273 -30.58 -7.73 -8.91
N ALA A 274 -30.08 -7.50 -7.69
CA ALA A 274 -28.97 -8.31 -7.16
C ALA A 274 -29.33 -9.81 -7.09
N GLU A 275 -30.54 -10.15 -6.63
CA GLU A 275 -31.09 -11.52 -6.66
C GLU A 275 -31.18 -12.06 -8.11
N ARG A 276 -31.70 -11.27 -9.05
CA ARG A 276 -31.81 -11.63 -10.49
C ARG A 276 -30.44 -11.92 -11.13
N TYR A 277 -29.41 -11.12 -10.83
CA TYR A 277 -28.05 -11.33 -11.33
C TYR A 277 -27.33 -12.50 -10.63
N LYS A 278 -27.52 -12.68 -9.31
CA LYS A 278 -27.03 -13.83 -8.53
C LYS A 278 -27.55 -15.15 -9.11
N GLN A 279 -28.86 -15.24 -9.34
CA GLN A 279 -29.49 -16.43 -9.93
C GLN A 279 -28.94 -16.70 -11.34
N ALA A 280 -28.87 -15.69 -12.21
CA ALA A 280 -28.38 -15.86 -13.58
C ALA A 280 -26.90 -16.28 -13.64
N GLY A 281 -26.05 -15.72 -12.78
CA GLY A 281 -24.63 -16.10 -12.69
C GLY A 281 -24.44 -17.51 -12.10
N TRP A 282 -25.21 -17.88 -11.08
CA TRP A 282 -25.13 -19.19 -10.44
C TRP A 282 -25.65 -20.32 -11.35
N GLU A 283 -26.78 -20.10 -12.03
CA GLU A 283 -27.28 -21.04 -13.04
C GLU A 283 -26.26 -21.27 -14.17
N ALA A 284 -25.61 -20.22 -14.65
CA ALA A 284 -24.58 -20.34 -15.69
C ALA A 284 -23.38 -21.17 -15.22
N TYR A 285 -22.99 -21.04 -13.95
CA TYR A 285 -21.97 -21.88 -13.32
C TYR A 285 -22.44 -23.34 -13.19
N GLN A 286 -23.67 -23.59 -12.71
CA GLN A 286 -24.24 -24.94 -12.62
C GLN A 286 -24.31 -25.62 -13.99
N LYS A 287 -24.74 -24.90 -15.03
CA LYS A 287 -24.77 -25.37 -16.43
C LYS A 287 -23.35 -25.69 -16.93
N ARG A 288 -22.32 -24.93 -16.52
CA ARG A 288 -20.90 -25.19 -16.85
C ARG A 288 -20.38 -26.49 -16.25
N ILE A 289 -20.49 -26.66 -14.92
CA ILE A 289 -19.98 -27.86 -14.23
C ILE A 289 -20.79 -29.11 -14.58
N GLY A 290 -22.11 -28.99 -14.81
CA GLY A 290 -22.95 -30.08 -15.27
C GLY A 290 -22.57 -30.56 -16.69
N ALA A 291 -22.28 -29.63 -17.60
CA ALA A 291 -21.79 -29.97 -18.94
C ALA A 291 -20.39 -30.62 -18.91
N ALA A 292 -19.54 -30.27 -17.94
CA ALA A 292 -18.27 -30.96 -17.72
C ALA A 292 -18.47 -32.39 -17.20
N ALA A 293 -19.28 -32.57 -16.15
CA ALA A 293 -19.57 -33.90 -15.58
C ALA A 293 -20.17 -34.87 -16.62
N ALA A 294 -21.00 -34.37 -17.54
CA ALA A 294 -21.54 -35.16 -18.64
C ALA A 294 -20.47 -35.68 -19.62
N ARG A 295 -19.36 -34.94 -19.83
CA ARG A 295 -18.25 -35.31 -20.73
C ARG A 295 -17.31 -36.36 -20.16
N VAL A 296 -17.33 -36.62 -18.85
CA VAL A 296 -16.42 -37.55 -18.15
C VAL A 296 -16.98 -38.98 -18.10
N ARG A 297 -18.24 -39.22 -18.48
CA ARG A 297 -18.82 -40.57 -18.55
C ARG A 297 -18.13 -41.43 -19.63
N PRO A 298 -17.61 -42.62 -19.30
CA PRO A 298 -17.03 -43.52 -20.30
C PRO A 298 -18.06 -44.00 -21.31
N SER A 299 -17.71 -43.97 -22.60
CA SER A 299 -18.47 -44.68 -23.63
C SER A 299 -18.40 -46.20 -23.40
N PRO A 300 -19.52 -46.95 -23.48
CA PRO A 300 -19.51 -48.39 -23.24
C PRO A 300 -18.67 -49.11 -24.30
N ARG A 301 -17.61 -49.81 -23.85
CA ARG A 301 -16.74 -50.62 -24.72
C ARG A 301 -17.58 -51.63 -25.50
N GLY A 302 -17.49 -51.60 -26.82
CA GLY A 302 -18.28 -52.46 -27.70
C GLY A 302 -18.03 -53.94 -27.48
N LYS A 303 -19.11 -54.73 -27.42
CA LYS A 303 -19.04 -56.20 -27.55
C LYS A 303 -19.05 -56.58 -29.03
N ARG A 304 -18.19 -57.53 -29.41
CA ARG A 304 -18.18 -58.13 -30.75
C ARG A 304 -19.47 -58.91 -31.01
N ALA A 305 -19.80 -59.07 -32.30
CA ALA A 305 -20.96 -59.82 -32.74
C ALA A 305 -20.90 -61.32 -32.44
N ALA A 306 -22.06 -61.93 -32.26
CA ALA A 306 -22.31 -63.36 -32.40
C ALA A 306 -23.66 -63.54 -33.14
N SER A 307 -23.74 -64.54 -34.00
CA SER A 307 -24.85 -64.77 -34.94
C SER A 307 -26.00 -65.59 -34.29
N PRO A 308 -27.19 -65.70 -34.92
CA PRO A 308 -28.45 -65.98 -34.19
C PRO A 308 -28.79 -67.47 -34.00
N SER A 309 -29.73 -67.72 -33.09
CA SER A 309 -30.52 -68.96 -33.00
C SER A 309 -32.01 -68.65 -32.72
N LEU A 310 -32.90 -69.62 -32.93
CA LEU A 310 -34.35 -69.41 -33.00
C LEU A 310 -35.08 -69.57 -31.66
N GLY A 311 -36.20 -68.86 -31.50
CA GLY A 311 -37.20 -69.09 -30.44
C GLY A 311 -38.43 -68.20 -30.66
N ALA A 312 -39.64 -68.76 -30.65
CA ALA A 312 -40.86 -68.05 -31.04
C ALA A 312 -41.97 -68.14 -29.97
N ALA A 313 -42.78 -67.07 -29.82
CA ALA A 313 -44.22 -67.17 -29.50
C ALA A 313 -44.99 -65.82 -29.58
N ARG A 314 -45.98 -65.77 -30.49
CA ARG A 314 -47.35 -65.20 -30.37
C ARG A 314 -47.63 -63.88 -29.60
N SER A 315 -48.24 -62.93 -30.32
CA SER A 315 -49.21 -61.94 -29.78
C SER A 315 -50.62 -62.56 -29.57
N PRO A 316 -51.60 -61.81 -29.01
CA PRO A 316 -52.62 -61.22 -29.90
C PRO A 316 -53.23 -59.85 -29.48
N ALA A 317 -53.06 -58.85 -30.36
CA ALA A 317 -54.07 -57.98 -30.98
C ALA A 317 -55.21 -57.23 -30.20
N LYS A 318 -55.34 -55.92 -30.55
CA LYS A 318 -56.55 -55.04 -30.53
C LYS A 318 -56.92 -54.42 -29.16
N ARG A 319 -57.57 -53.23 -29.06
CA ARG A 319 -58.43 -52.49 -30.03
C ARG A 319 -58.58 -50.97 -29.69
N ARG A 320 -58.38 -50.05 -30.67
CA ARG A 320 -59.06 -48.71 -30.85
C ARG A 320 -58.98 -47.66 -29.68
N LEU A 321 -59.32 -46.37 -29.80
CA LEU A 321 -59.33 -45.31 -30.84
C LEU A 321 -59.60 -43.97 -30.12
N PHE A 322 -58.89 -42.87 -30.44
CA PHE A 322 -59.49 -41.59 -30.96
C PHE A 322 -58.42 -40.50 -31.21
N VAL A 323 -58.78 -39.50 -32.03
CA VAL A 323 -58.04 -38.26 -32.32
C VAL A 323 -59.06 -37.14 -32.57
N PRO A 324 -58.77 -35.89 -32.19
CA PRO A 324 -59.33 -34.74 -32.91
C PRO A 324 -58.21 -33.87 -33.52
N THR A 325 -58.33 -33.60 -34.82
CA THR A 325 -57.62 -32.54 -35.56
C THR A 325 -58.59 -31.38 -35.84
N ALA A 326 -58.09 -30.15 -35.89
CA ALA A 326 -58.61 -29.09 -36.77
C ALA A 326 -57.62 -27.91 -36.91
N THR A 327 -57.65 -27.26 -38.07
CA THR A 327 -56.80 -26.12 -38.48
C THR A 327 -57.65 -24.91 -38.85
N ALA A 328 -57.13 -23.68 -38.68
CA ALA A 328 -57.57 -22.49 -39.43
C ALA A 328 -56.48 -21.40 -39.41
N SER A 329 -56.53 -20.43 -40.34
CA SER A 329 -55.60 -19.29 -40.42
C SER A 329 -56.20 -18.07 -41.17
N ALA A 330 -55.44 -16.95 -41.16
CA ALA A 330 -55.48 -15.79 -42.08
C ALA A 330 -56.11 -14.43 -41.64
N GLN A 331 -55.22 -13.43 -41.54
CA GLN A 331 -55.26 -12.06 -42.13
C GLN A 331 -56.38 -11.02 -41.85
N GLN A 332 -55.95 -9.92 -41.21
CA GLN A 332 -56.21 -8.48 -41.49
C GLN A 332 -57.60 -7.94 -41.91
N ARG A 333 -58.16 -7.01 -41.10
CA ARG A 333 -58.52 -5.61 -41.45
C ARG A 333 -59.04 -4.83 -40.23
N ASP A 334 -58.90 -3.50 -40.26
CA ASP A 334 -59.42 -2.52 -39.27
C ASP A 334 -60.79 -1.91 -39.72
N PRO A 335 -61.32 -0.84 -39.06
CA PRO A 335 -62.10 -0.81 -37.82
C PRO A 335 -63.59 -0.39 -38.09
N PRO A 336 -64.41 -0.01 -37.07
CA PRO A 336 -64.69 1.43 -36.88
C PRO A 336 -64.98 1.88 -35.40
N LEU A 337 -65.59 3.06 -35.23
CA LEU A 337 -65.75 3.89 -34.02
C LEU A 337 -67.22 4.00 -33.50
N ALA A 338 -67.37 4.69 -32.35
CA ALA A 338 -68.56 5.47 -31.90
C ALA A 338 -69.80 4.65 -31.43
N ASP A 339 -70.76 5.16 -30.65
CA ASP A 339 -70.95 6.43 -29.89
C ASP A 339 -71.94 6.12 -28.70
N THR A 340 -72.44 6.97 -27.78
CA THR A 340 -72.47 8.43 -27.45
C THR A 340 -72.58 8.53 -25.90
N SER A 341 -72.86 9.61 -25.13
CA SER A 341 -73.11 11.08 -25.19
C SER A 341 -72.88 11.63 -23.74
N GLY A 342 -73.06 12.91 -23.33
CA GLY A 342 -73.42 14.17 -24.01
C GLY A 342 -73.42 15.38 -23.03
N ASP A 343 -73.65 16.58 -23.58
CA ASP A 343 -73.90 17.90 -22.93
C ASP A 343 -72.80 18.47 -22.00
N ALA A 344 -72.38 19.75 -22.05
CA ALA A 344 -72.72 20.96 -22.84
C ALA A 344 -71.61 22.03 -22.51
N ALA A 345 -71.45 23.26 -23.04
CA ALA A 345 -71.92 24.15 -24.13
C ALA A 345 -71.03 25.45 -24.04
N LEU A 346 -71.00 26.52 -24.87
CA LEU A 346 -71.31 26.99 -26.25
C LEU A 346 -70.71 28.44 -26.30
N ALA A 347 -70.35 29.14 -27.40
CA ALA A 347 -70.22 28.90 -28.84
C ALA A 347 -69.41 30.07 -29.50
N ALA A 348 -69.15 29.99 -30.82
CA ALA A 348 -68.87 31.12 -31.77
C ALA A 348 -67.51 31.89 -31.67
N SER A 349 -66.85 32.30 -32.77
CA SER A 349 -67.09 32.04 -34.22
C SER A 349 -65.91 32.41 -35.15
N LEU A 350 -65.95 31.83 -36.37
CA LEU A 350 -65.36 32.28 -37.67
C LEU A 350 -63.83 32.18 -37.98
N GLU A 351 -63.52 31.17 -38.81
CA GLU A 351 -62.79 31.18 -40.12
C GLU A 351 -61.31 31.60 -40.35
N ALA A 352 -60.54 30.58 -40.79
CA ALA A 352 -59.80 30.46 -42.08
C ALA A 352 -58.61 31.39 -42.47
N GLY A 353 -57.55 30.77 -43.04
CA GLY A 353 -56.47 31.46 -43.78
C GLY A 353 -55.12 30.71 -43.79
N PRO A 354 -54.36 30.57 -44.91
CA PRO A 354 -53.31 29.54 -44.99
C PRO A 354 -51.87 29.95 -45.40
N SER A 355 -50.93 29.01 -45.15
CA SER A 355 -49.81 28.58 -46.04
C SER A 355 -48.37 29.15 -45.93
N SER A 356 -47.43 28.19 -46.05
CA SER A 356 -46.18 28.21 -46.87
C SER A 356 -44.78 28.45 -46.24
N ASN A 357 -43.87 27.56 -46.68
CA ASN A 357 -42.44 27.71 -47.00
C ASN A 357 -41.32 28.11 -46.00
N SER A 358 -40.59 27.07 -45.55
CA SER A 358 -39.16 26.82 -45.89
C SER A 358 -38.08 27.82 -45.32
N PRO A 359 -36.75 27.73 -45.61
CA PRO A 359 -35.76 27.64 -44.50
C PRO A 359 -34.66 28.74 -44.48
N GLY A 360 -34.07 29.02 -43.31
CA GLY A 360 -33.11 30.13 -43.14
C GLY A 360 -32.03 30.01 -42.05
N SER A 361 -30.90 29.39 -42.41
CA SER A 361 -29.50 29.81 -42.16
C SER A 361 -29.13 30.87 -41.08
N ARG A 362 -28.04 30.58 -40.35
CA ARG A 362 -26.97 31.52 -39.89
C ARG A 362 -27.25 32.62 -38.82
N SER A 363 -26.85 32.29 -37.59
CA SER A 363 -25.66 32.83 -36.86
C SER A 363 -25.46 34.34 -36.54
N TYR A 364 -24.68 34.57 -35.47
CA TYR A 364 -23.88 35.77 -35.12
C TYR A 364 -24.51 36.96 -34.34
N THR A 365 -24.39 36.83 -33.01
CA THR A 365 -23.71 37.77 -32.09
C THR A 365 -24.10 39.26 -31.94
N LEU A 366 -24.21 39.61 -30.65
CA LEU A 366 -23.64 40.77 -29.93
C LEU A 366 -24.44 42.09 -29.81
N ARG A 367 -24.41 42.60 -28.56
CA ARG A 367 -24.94 43.89 -28.06
C ARG A 367 -26.49 43.94 -28.06
N THR A 368 -27.14 44.67 -27.15
CA THR A 368 -26.71 45.82 -26.33
C THR A 368 -26.92 45.65 -24.82
N ARG A 369 -26.41 46.62 -24.04
CA ARG A 369 -26.65 46.78 -22.59
C ARG A 369 -27.31 48.14 -22.37
N SER A 370 -28.48 48.18 -21.74
CA SER A 370 -29.15 49.42 -21.36
C SER A 370 -29.00 49.65 -19.85
N GLN A 371 -28.56 50.85 -19.45
CA GLN A 371 -28.44 51.26 -18.05
C GLN A 371 -29.59 52.18 -17.64
N VAL A 372 -29.97 52.09 -16.36
CA VAL A 372 -30.59 53.16 -15.57
C VAL A 372 -29.79 53.14 -14.24
N LYS A 373 -28.92 54.12 -13.91
CA LYS A 373 -29.16 55.52 -13.46
C LYS A 373 -29.73 55.49 -12.01
N ARG A 374 -29.26 56.20 -10.96
CA ARG A 374 -28.21 57.24 -10.67
C ARG A 374 -28.02 57.29 -9.12
N GLU A 375 -27.15 58.04 -8.41
CA GLU A 375 -25.82 58.72 -8.51
C GLU A 375 -25.57 59.41 -7.12
N GLU A 376 -24.46 60.04 -6.69
CA GLU A 376 -23.06 60.21 -7.15
C GLU A 376 -22.17 60.60 -5.93
N GLY A 377 -20.84 60.59 -6.09
CA GLY A 377 -19.95 61.56 -5.41
C GLY A 377 -18.77 61.00 -4.58
N GLN A 378 -17.53 61.49 -4.72
CA GLN A 378 -16.92 62.22 -5.84
C GLN A 378 -15.36 62.19 -5.75
N GLN A 379 -14.68 62.46 -6.88
CA GLN A 379 -13.28 62.93 -7.06
C GLN A 379 -12.04 61.98 -6.91
N ALA A 380 -11.37 61.81 -8.08
CA ALA A 380 -9.93 62.01 -8.34
C ALA A 380 -8.83 60.97 -7.96
N SER A 381 -8.53 60.07 -8.91
CA SER A 381 -7.30 60.00 -9.77
C SER A 381 -6.04 60.82 -9.39
N PRO A 382 -4.79 60.42 -9.78
CA PRO A 382 -4.46 59.73 -11.05
C PRO A 382 -3.38 58.60 -10.99
N SER A 383 -2.99 58.11 -12.19
CA SER A 383 -2.12 56.94 -12.46
C SER A 383 -0.75 57.30 -13.07
N ARG A 384 0.16 56.32 -13.28
CA ARG A 384 1.02 56.24 -14.48
C ARG A 384 1.83 54.93 -14.72
N THR A 385 1.54 54.28 -15.85
CA THR A 385 2.42 53.68 -16.89
C THR A 385 3.81 53.05 -16.63
N ARG A 386 3.93 51.75 -17.00
CA ARG A 386 4.68 51.19 -18.18
C ARG A 386 6.12 51.68 -18.49
N THR A 387 7.06 50.73 -18.62
CA THR A 387 8.00 50.56 -19.79
C THR A 387 8.73 49.18 -19.83
N ARG A 388 9.35 48.89 -20.98
CA ARG A 388 10.25 47.74 -21.31
C ARG A 388 11.25 48.22 -22.37
N SER A 389 12.51 47.77 -22.36
CA SER A 389 13.53 48.12 -23.37
C SER A 389 14.49 46.94 -23.69
N THR A 390 15.43 47.12 -24.63
CA THR A 390 15.99 46.05 -25.49
C THR A 390 17.34 46.41 -26.14
N ALA A 391 18.10 45.39 -26.57
CA ALA A 391 19.09 45.41 -27.67
C ALA A 391 19.00 44.04 -28.42
N ALA A 392 19.08 43.86 -29.76
CA ALA A 392 19.80 44.50 -30.89
C ALA A 392 21.23 43.91 -31.09
N SER A 393 21.74 43.52 -32.27
CA SER A 393 21.23 43.35 -33.67
C SER A 393 22.20 42.37 -34.43
N ALA A 394 22.09 41.92 -35.69
CA ALA A 394 21.22 42.19 -36.87
C ALA A 394 20.72 40.83 -37.49
N ALA A 395 20.65 40.46 -38.79
CA ALA A 395 21.01 41.01 -40.12
C ALA A 395 20.07 40.42 -41.24
N THR A 396 20.44 40.49 -42.54
CA THR A 396 19.50 40.33 -43.70
C THR A 396 20.07 39.62 -44.95
N SER A 397 19.32 38.69 -45.59
CA SER A 397 19.26 38.53 -47.08
C SER A 397 18.23 37.49 -47.63
N THR A 398 17.13 38.00 -48.19
CA THR A 398 16.51 37.72 -49.53
C THR A 398 16.13 36.31 -50.07
N SER A 399 14.98 36.27 -50.80
CA SER A 399 14.58 35.40 -51.95
C SER A 399 13.60 34.20 -51.83
N THR A 400 12.30 34.51 -51.91
CA THR A 400 11.23 34.02 -52.84
C THR A 400 11.05 32.53 -53.25
N THR A 401 9.80 32.02 -53.09
CA THR A 401 9.11 30.91 -53.84
C THR A 401 9.68 29.48 -53.72
N THR A 402 8.93 28.37 -53.60
CA THR A 402 7.55 28.00 -54.05
C THR A 402 6.81 27.06 -53.05
N LEU A 403 5.57 26.65 -53.38
CA LEU A 403 4.79 25.59 -52.71
C LEU A 403 5.14 24.18 -53.25
N SER A 404 5.30 23.17 -52.39
CA SER A 404 4.96 21.74 -52.65
C SER A 404 5.14 20.82 -51.42
N THR A 405 4.12 20.03 -51.10
CA THR A 405 4.19 18.71 -50.39
C THR A 405 4.46 17.59 -51.45
N PRO A 406 4.85 16.32 -51.13
CA PRO A 406 4.59 15.55 -49.90
C PRO A 406 5.67 14.52 -49.41
N ALA A 407 5.33 13.81 -48.31
CA ALA A 407 5.60 12.38 -47.99
C ALA A 407 7.03 11.75 -47.93
N SER A 408 7.38 11.29 -46.71
CA SER A 408 7.91 9.95 -46.33
C SER A 408 9.14 9.32 -47.04
N LYS A 409 10.25 9.10 -46.27
CA LYS A 409 10.83 7.76 -46.00
C LYS A 409 12.00 7.75 -44.98
N GLN A 410 12.59 6.56 -44.75
CA GLN A 410 13.52 6.19 -43.67
C GLN A 410 15.03 6.43 -44.00
N GLY A 411 15.87 6.53 -42.97
CA GLY A 411 17.34 6.41 -43.03
C GLY A 411 17.97 6.55 -41.63
N ARG A 412 18.36 5.47 -40.95
CA ARG A 412 19.64 4.74 -41.03
C ARG A 412 20.83 5.53 -40.45
N ARG A 413 21.45 5.00 -39.38
CA ARG A 413 22.80 5.38 -38.90
C ARG A 413 23.67 4.13 -38.75
N SER A 414 24.98 4.34 -38.85
CA SER A 414 25.95 3.29 -39.20
C SER A 414 26.58 2.60 -38.00
N ILE A 415 26.92 1.31 -38.17
CA ILE A 415 27.93 0.60 -37.38
C ILE A 415 29.30 0.89 -38.02
N LYS A 416 30.37 0.93 -37.21
CA LYS A 416 31.75 0.76 -37.68
C LYS A 416 32.33 -0.48 -36.99
N LEU A 417 32.89 -1.38 -37.79
CA LEU A 417 33.71 -2.52 -37.37
C LEU A 417 35.12 -2.28 -37.92
N GLU A 418 36.14 -2.65 -37.16
CA GLU A 418 37.48 -3.01 -37.62
C GLU A 418 37.91 -4.23 -36.76
N ASP A 419 38.63 -5.17 -37.37
CA ASP A 419 38.66 -6.59 -36.98
C ASP A 419 39.97 -7.03 -36.30
N ASP A 420 40.00 -8.22 -35.69
CA ASP A 420 40.86 -9.35 -36.14
C ASP A 420 40.43 -10.68 -35.45
N GLU A 421 41.06 -11.81 -35.77
CA GLU A 421 40.52 -13.16 -35.53
C GLU A 421 41.13 -13.94 -34.33
N GLY A 422 40.42 -15.00 -33.91
CA GLY A 422 40.89 -15.95 -32.89
C GLY A 422 39.88 -17.06 -32.60
N ALA A 423 39.89 -18.13 -33.39
CA ALA A 423 38.86 -19.17 -33.31
C ALA A 423 39.01 -20.13 -32.10
N ALA A 424 37.97 -20.19 -31.25
CA ALA A 424 37.80 -21.24 -30.25
C ALA A 424 36.31 -21.50 -29.94
N THR A 425 35.94 -22.76 -29.74
CA THR A 425 34.55 -23.21 -29.49
C THR A 425 33.95 -22.62 -28.20
N PRO A 426 32.70 -22.11 -28.20
CA PRO A 426 32.08 -21.54 -27.02
C PRO A 426 31.71 -22.61 -25.98
N CYS A 427 32.55 -22.79 -24.97
CA CYS A 427 32.19 -23.51 -23.76
C CYS A 427 31.16 -22.69 -22.94
N ALA A 428 30.16 -23.35 -22.36
CA ALA A 428 29.07 -22.67 -21.66
C ALA A 428 29.56 -22.02 -20.35
N LYS A 429 29.30 -20.71 -20.19
CA LYS A 429 29.49 -20.03 -18.90
C LYS A 429 28.28 -20.31 -17.99
N PRO A 430 28.48 -20.70 -16.72
CA PRO A 430 27.37 -20.97 -15.82
C PRO A 430 26.63 -19.68 -15.44
N THR A 431 25.30 -19.75 -15.41
CA THR A 431 24.44 -18.67 -14.90
C THR A 431 24.49 -18.64 -13.38
N SER A 432 25.16 -17.65 -12.80
CA SER A 432 25.10 -17.40 -11.35
C SER A 432 23.71 -16.89 -10.97
N SER A 433 23.07 -17.55 -10.00
CA SER A 433 21.82 -17.08 -9.40
C SER A 433 22.10 -15.81 -8.58
N SER A 434 21.39 -14.73 -8.88
CA SER A 434 21.49 -13.49 -8.09
C SER A 434 20.98 -13.74 -6.66
N SER A 435 21.85 -13.56 -5.66
CA SER A 435 21.50 -13.69 -4.23
C SER A 435 20.24 -12.88 -3.88
N PRO A 436 19.32 -13.38 -3.04
CA PRO A 436 18.16 -12.62 -2.58
C PRO A 436 18.52 -11.42 -1.68
N PHE A 437 19.81 -11.26 -1.35
CA PHE A 437 20.38 -10.14 -0.61
C PHE A 437 21.16 -9.16 -1.51
N SER A 438 21.25 -9.44 -2.82
CA SER A 438 21.93 -8.59 -3.79
C SER A 438 21.26 -7.22 -3.92
N ILE A 439 22.08 -6.17 -4.06
CA ILE A 439 21.66 -4.78 -4.16
C ILE A 439 22.09 -4.22 -5.50
N SER A 440 21.16 -3.56 -6.20
CA SER A 440 21.49 -2.79 -7.41
C SER A 440 22.53 -1.71 -7.08
N PRO A 441 23.65 -1.61 -7.82
CA PRO A 441 24.72 -0.68 -7.49
C PRO A 441 24.21 0.77 -7.43
N GLN A 442 24.48 1.44 -6.31
CA GLN A 442 24.01 2.79 -6.02
C GLN A 442 24.62 3.77 -7.04
N LYS A 443 23.79 4.65 -7.62
CA LYS A 443 24.27 5.67 -8.56
C LYS A 443 25.33 6.54 -7.86
N THR A 444 26.53 6.60 -8.45
CA THR A 444 27.80 7.04 -7.85
C THR A 444 27.93 8.55 -7.63
N ASN A 445 26.83 9.25 -7.38
CA ASN A 445 26.84 10.69 -7.11
C ASN A 445 25.67 11.06 -6.17
N PRO A 446 25.83 10.91 -4.84
CA PRO A 446 24.89 11.48 -3.88
C PRO A 446 24.90 13.02 -4.03
N LYS A 447 23.72 13.65 -4.01
CA LYS A 447 23.65 15.12 -3.98
C LYS A 447 24.33 15.61 -2.70
N SER A 448 25.24 16.58 -2.83
CA SER A 448 25.88 17.21 -1.67
C SER A 448 24.83 17.78 -0.72
N ILE A 449 25.00 17.52 0.57
CA ILE A 449 24.12 18.04 1.61
C ILE A 449 24.58 19.44 1.99
N LYS A 450 23.66 20.39 2.06
CA LYS A 450 23.99 21.74 2.52
C LYS A 450 24.19 21.72 4.03
N LEU A 451 25.45 21.75 4.47
CA LEU A 451 25.84 21.73 5.90
C LEU A 451 25.71 23.12 6.53
N GLU A 452 26.22 24.15 5.86
CA GLU A 452 26.12 25.54 6.30
C GLU A 452 25.06 26.33 5.50
N LEU A 453 24.46 27.33 6.14
CA LEU A 453 23.39 28.16 5.59
C LEU A 453 23.93 29.53 5.18
N ASP A 454 23.45 30.06 4.06
CA ASP A 454 23.78 31.43 3.66
C ASP A 454 23.10 32.43 4.60
N ALA A 455 23.67 33.63 4.76
CA ALA A 455 23.11 34.67 5.63
C ALA A 455 21.67 35.09 5.26
N SER A 456 21.24 34.83 4.02
CA SER A 456 19.87 35.02 3.51
C SER A 456 18.89 33.90 3.86
N GLU A 457 19.39 32.73 4.29
CA GLU A 457 18.59 31.56 4.68
C GLU A 457 18.37 31.46 6.19
N ILE A 458 19.16 32.21 6.98
CA ILE A 458 19.03 32.33 8.44
C ILE A 458 17.64 32.87 8.78
N LYS A 459 16.86 32.13 9.59
CA LYS A 459 15.50 32.52 9.98
C LYS A 459 15.48 33.01 11.43
N PRO A 460 14.63 33.98 11.77
CA PRO A 460 14.47 34.41 13.16
C PRO A 460 13.92 33.28 14.02
N ALA A 461 14.42 33.17 15.25
CA ALA A 461 14.01 32.12 16.17
C ALA A 461 12.50 32.19 16.51
N PRO A 462 11.76 31.06 16.57
CA PRO A 462 10.32 31.06 16.84
C PRO A 462 9.95 31.66 18.19
N LYS A 463 8.85 32.42 18.24
CA LYS A 463 8.38 33.02 19.50
C LYS A 463 8.11 31.92 20.55
N ARG A 464 8.72 32.06 21.73
CA ARG A 464 8.67 31.13 22.88
C ARG A 464 9.35 29.76 22.65
N TRP A 465 10.20 29.59 21.64
CA TRP A 465 10.90 28.31 21.37
C TRP A 465 11.64 27.76 22.61
N ARG A 466 12.29 28.64 23.38
CA ARG A 466 13.10 28.25 24.54
C ARG A 466 12.24 27.72 25.67
N ALA A 467 11.25 28.49 26.14
CA ALA A 467 10.27 28.02 27.13
C ALA A 467 9.54 26.72 26.69
N GLN A 468 9.24 26.57 25.39
CA GLN A 468 8.69 25.32 24.85
C GLN A 468 9.67 24.13 24.94
N LEU A 469 10.97 24.36 24.77
CA LEU A 469 11.99 23.33 24.92
C LEU A 469 12.29 23.03 26.40
N ASP A 470 12.36 24.06 27.25
CA ASP A 470 12.69 23.95 28.67
C ASP A 470 11.63 23.09 29.40
N VAL A 471 10.34 23.40 29.20
CA VAL A 471 9.21 22.63 29.75
C VAL A 471 9.15 21.21 29.16
N LEU A 472 9.40 21.04 27.86
CA LEU A 472 9.44 19.70 27.25
C LEU A 472 10.60 18.87 27.80
N THR A 473 11.74 19.50 28.09
CA THR A 473 12.92 18.87 28.68
C THR A 473 12.70 18.50 30.14
N ALA A 474 12.06 19.38 30.92
CA ALA A 474 11.65 19.09 32.29
C ALA A 474 10.67 17.89 32.33
N GLN A 475 9.58 17.93 31.55
CA GLN A 475 8.64 16.82 31.44
C GLN A 475 9.33 15.52 30.98
N ARG A 476 10.34 15.60 30.11
CA ARG A 476 11.07 14.43 29.62
C ARG A 476 11.98 13.75 30.64
N ARG A 477 12.47 14.46 31.66
CA ARG A 477 13.24 13.83 32.77
C ARG A 477 12.39 12.85 33.58
N ARG A 478 11.08 13.12 33.68
CA ARG A 478 10.10 12.31 34.42
C ARG A 478 9.44 11.20 33.60
N ILE A 479 9.83 11.00 32.33
CA ILE A 479 9.21 10.01 31.44
C ILE A 479 10.30 9.16 30.77
N VAL A 480 10.31 7.87 31.08
CA VAL A 480 11.10 6.87 30.34
C VAL A 480 10.42 6.58 29.01
N ALA A 481 11.12 6.77 27.89
CA ALA A 481 10.68 6.40 26.56
C ALA A 481 11.57 5.28 25.96
N PRO A 482 11.10 4.51 24.96
CA PRO A 482 11.91 3.48 24.30
C PRO A 482 13.28 3.98 23.81
N VAL A 483 13.38 5.22 23.32
CA VAL A 483 14.66 5.80 22.85
C VAL A 483 15.70 6.00 23.97
N ASP A 484 15.29 5.99 25.24
CA ASP A 484 16.19 6.19 26.38
C ASP A 484 16.87 4.88 26.80
N THR A 485 16.17 3.75 26.71
CA THR A 485 16.67 2.42 27.09
C THR A 485 17.08 1.54 25.91
N MET A 486 16.53 1.78 24.72
CA MET A 486 16.70 0.97 23.50
C MET A 486 17.23 1.80 22.32
N GLY A 487 17.61 3.07 22.55
CA GLY A 487 18.17 3.95 21.52
C GLY A 487 19.54 3.52 21.02
N CYS A 488 19.88 3.87 19.77
CA CYS A 488 21.11 3.42 19.10
C CYS A 488 22.42 3.77 19.84
N GLU A 489 22.42 4.85 20.62
CA GLU A 489 23.54 5.29 21.47
C GLU A 489 23.82 4.35 22.66
N ALA A 490 22.80 3.68 23.19
CA ALA A 490 22.95 2.82 24.37
C ALA A 490 23.48 1.43 24.02
N LEU A 491 23.25 0.98 22.78
CA LEU A 491 23.51 -0.38 22.31
C LEU A 491 24.98 -0.66 21.94
N SER A 492 25.80 0.39 21.83
CA SER A 492 27.25 0.31 21.63
C SER A 492 28.07 0.29 22.93
N SER A 493 27.39 0.28 24.09
CA SER A 493 28.02 0.22 25.42
C SER A 493 28.71 -1.11 25.71
N SER A 494 29.68 -1.09 26.64
CA SER A 494 30.67 -2.18 26.77
C SER A 494 30.14 -3.50 27.33
N GLU A 495 28.93 -3.53 27.88
CA GLU A 495 28.32 -4.73 28.49
C GLU A 495 27.29 -5.42 27.55
N ALA A 496 27.02 -4.84 26.37
CA ALA A 496 25.99 -5.32 25.45
C ALA A 496 26.45 -6.46 24.52
N ASP A 497 27.75 -6.63 24.31
CA ASP A 497 28.34 -7.59 23.37
C ASP A 497 29.07 -8.74 24.11
N PRO A 498 28.41 -9.88 24.37
CA PRO A 498 29.02 -11.00 25.11
C PRO A 498 30.03 -11.80 24.28
N ALA A 499 30.17 -11.53 22.97
CA ALA A 499 31.18 -12.13 22.10
C ALA A 499 32.44 -11.24 21.95
N ARG A 500 32.52 -10.14 22.71
CA ARG A 500 33.67 -9.24 22.74
C ARG A 500 34.76 -9.78 23.67
N GLY A 501 35.94 -10.04 23.11
CA GLY A 501 37.09 -10.51 23.88
C GLY A 501 37.60 -9.48 24.89
N THR A 502 38.04 -9.95 26.06
CA THR A 502 38.66 -9.13 27.12
C THR A 502 39.92 -8.39 26.64
N ASP A 503 40.64 -9.03 25.72
CA ASP A 503 41.98 -8.63 25.29
C ASP A 503 41.94 -7.72 24.03
N GLU A 504 40.73 -7.24 23.67
CA GLU A 504 40.51 -6.35 22.52
C GLU A 504 41.10 -4.96 22.80
N GLY A 505 42.09 -4.57 21.99
CA GLY A 505 42.78 -3.29 22.07
C GLY A 505 41.85 -2.10 21.91
N GLN A 506 42.20 -0.98 22.55
CA GLN A 506 41.32 0.19 22.67
C GLN A 506 40.85 0.73 21.31
N GLU A 507 41.70 0.75 20.29
CA GLU A 507 41.34 1.24 18.95
C GLU A 507 40.25 0.36 18.28
N ASP A 508 40.38 -0.96 18.34
CA ASP A 508 39.44 -1.90 17.71
C ASP A 508 38.12 -2.03 18.48
N ARG A 509 38.19 -1.91 19.81
CA ARG A 509 37.05 -1.67 20.70
C ARG A 509 36.25 -0.44 20.28
N ASP A 510 36.93 0.67 20.01
CA ASP A 510 36.27 1.90 19.60
C ASP A 510 35.71 1.79 18.17
N LYS A 511 36.41 1.11 17.24
CA LYS A 511 35.85 0.74 15.91
C LYS A 511 34.57 -0.11 16.05
N ARG A 512 34.56 -1.12 16.95
CA ARG A 512 33.38 -1.96 17.24
C ARG A 512 32.20 -1.11 17.75
N ALA A 513 32.44 -0.19 18.68
CA ALA A 513 31.40 0.70 19.20
C ALA A 513 30.81 1.61 18.10
N ARG A 514 31.66 2.19 17.24
CA ARG A 514 31.24 2.99 16.09
C ARG A 514 30.46 2.17 15.06
N PHE A 515 30.95 0.98 14.71
CA PHE A 515 30.29 0.06 13.78
C PHE A 515 28.92 -0.42 14.32
N THR A 516 28.83 -0.76 15.60
CA THR A 516 27.57 -1.10 16.29
C THR A 516 26.57 0.06 16.20
N THR A 517 27.04 1.29 16.44
CA THR A 517 26.21 2.51 16.34
C THR A 517 25.66 2.71 14.92
N LEU A 518 26.51 2.55 13.90
CA LEU A 518 26.13 2.63 12.48
C LEU A 518 25.10 1.55 12.11
N VAL A 519 25.36 0.28 12.43
CA VAL A 519 24.45 -0.84 12.12
C VAL A 519 23.11 -0.66 12.86
N SER A 520 23.13 -0.24 14.12
CA SER A 520 21.91 0.07 14.88
C SER A 520 21.06 1.16 14.19
N LEU A 521 21.69 2.24 13.71
CA LEU A 521 21.00 3.30 12.95
C LEU A 521 20.44 2.80 11.61
N MET A 522 21.17 1.94 10.88
CA MET A 522 20.68 1.31 9.65
C MET A 522 19.45 0.43 9.94
N LEU A 523 19.49 -0.37 11.01
CA LEU A 523 18.38 -1.23 11.44
C LEU A 523 17.16 -0.43 11.92
N SER A 524 17.35 0.71 12.60
CA SER A 524 16.26 1.52 13.17
C SER A 524 15.31 2.13 12.13
N SER A 525 15.73 2.23 10.87
CA SER A 525 14.88 2.74 9.79
C SER A 525 13.55 1.97 9.68
N GLN A 526 12.43 2.69 9.83
CA GLN A 526 11.06 2.13 9.73
C GLN A 526 10.83 0.91 10.66
N THR A 527 11.56 0.83 11.76
CA THR A 527 11.49 -0.25 12.76
C THR A 527 11.32 0.38 14.15
N LYS A 528 10.70 -0.32 15.10
CA LYS A 528 10.58 0.17 16.48
C LYS A 528 11.91 -0.02 17.23
N ASP A 529 12.15 0.82 18.24
CA ASP A 529 13.39 0.81 19.02
C ASP A 529 13.58 -0.54 19.74
N GLU A 530 12.54 -1.15 20.30
CA GLU A 530 12.64 -2.42 21.03
C GLU A 530 13.00 -3.60 20.10
N VAL A 531 12.46 -3.58 18.87
CA VAL A 531 12.78 -4.56 17.81
C VAL A 531 14.20 -4.34 17.29
N THR A 532 14.64 -3.09 17.18
CA THR A 532 16.00 -2.72 16.77
C THR A 532 17.01 -3.18 17.82
N ALA A 533 16.77 -2.89 19.10
CA ALA A 533 17.61 -3.30 20.22
C ALA A 533 17.63 -4.82 20.42
N GLN A 534 16.56 -5.55 20.12
CA GLN A 534 16.60 -7.01 20.08
C GLN A 534 17.44 -7.52 18.90
N ALA A 535 17.28 -6.95 17.71
CA ALA A 535 18.06 -7.35 16.53
C ALA A 535 19.57 -7.07 16.67
N VAL A 536 19.94 -5.95 17.31
CA VAL A 536 21.34 -5.64 17.65
C VAL A 536 21.91 -6.64 18.65
N ARG A 537 21.18 -6.98 19.71
CA ARG A 537 21.59 -8.02 20.68
C ARG A 537 21.66 -9.42 20.08
N ASN A 538 20.80 -9.75 19.12
CA ASN A 538 20.91 -10.99 18.34
C ASN A 538 22.21 -10.99 17.52
N LEU A 539 22.54 -9.90 16.82
CA LEU A 539 23.80 -9.79 16.08
C LEU A 539 25.04 -9.85 16.99
N GLN A 540 24.99 -9.23 18.16
CA GLN A 540 26.06 -9.30 19.17
C GLN A 540 26.28 -10.73 19.71
N LYS A 541 25.21 -11.53 19.80
CA LYS A 541 25.26 -12.89 20.36
C LYS A 541 25.50 -14.00 19.32
N ASP A 542 24.88 -13.89 18.15
CA ASP A 542 24.73 -15.00 17.20
C ASP A 542 25.69 -14.91 15.99
N LEU A 543 26.51 -13.85 15.89
CA LEU A 543 27.58 -13.71 14.90
C LEU A 543 28.95 -14.19 15.44
N PRO A 544 29.84 -14.73 14.59
CA PRO A 544 31.24 -14.90 14.95
C PRO A 544 31.85 -13.55 15.34
N ASN A 545 32.66 -13.51 16.41
CA ASN A 545 33.33 -12.29 16.91
C ASN A 545 32.39 -11.12 17.31
N GLY A 546 31.08 -11.35 17.44
CA GLY A 546 30.09 -10.35 17.86
C GLY A 546 29.75 -9.31 16.79
N LEU A 547 29.17 -8.16 17.19
CA LEU A 547 28.79 -7.10 16.26
C LEU A 547 29.97 -6.17 15.93
N CYS A 548 30.91 -6.71 15.18
CA CYS A 548 32.04 -5.96 14.62
C CYS A 548 32.11 -6.13 13.10
N LEU A 549 32.95 -5.31 12.44
CA LEU A 549 33.19 -5.38 11.00
C LEU A 549 33.55 -6.81 10.56
N ARG A 550 34.50 -7.41 11.30
CA ARG A 550 34.99 -8.78 11.05
C ARG A 550 33.86 -9.81 11.14
N GLY A 551 33.02 -9.75 12.16
CA GLY A 551 31.91 -10.69 12.36
C GLY A 551 30.87 -10.64 11.23
N ILE A 552 30.57 -9.44 10.71
CA ILE A 552 29.70 -9.26 9.53
C ILE A 552 30.33 -9.79 8.23
N LEU A 553 31.66 -9.72 8.09
CA LEU A 553 32.37 -10.22 6.91
C LEU A 553 32.53 -11.75 6.93
N GLU A 554 32.76 -12.34 8.11
CA GLU A 554 32.90 -13.79 8.31
C GLU A 554 31.55 -14.54 8.29
N ALA A 555 30.45 -13.89 8.70
CA ALA A 555 29.12 -14.49 8.71
C ALA A 555 28.51 -14.69 7.30
N SER A 556 27.59 -15.65 7.17
CA SER A 556 26.74 -15.79 5.98
C SER A 556 25.60 -14.75 5.96
N ASP A 557 25.05 -14.46 4.78
CA ASP A 557 23.90 -13.56 4.64
C ASP A 557 22.67 -14.09 5.40
N GLU A 558 22.52 -15.41 5.49
CA GLU A 558 21.46 -16.11 6.22
C GLU A 558 21.60 -15.95 7.73
N GLN A 559 22.83 -15.96 8.27
CA GLN A 559 23.08 -15.71 9.71
C GLN A 559 22.68 -14.28 10.08
N ILE A 560 23.21 -13.29 9.35
CA ILE A 560 22.88 -11.86 9.54
C ILE A 560 21.37 -11.68 9.41
N SER A 561 20.77 -12.22 8.35
CA SER A 561 19.33 -12.19 8.11
C SER A 561 18.50 -12.75 9.25
N THR A 562 18.90 -13.89 9.81
CA THR A 562 18.15 -14.58 10.87
C THR A 562 18.16 -13.75 12.15
N ALA A 563 19.32 -13.22 12.54
CA ALA A 563 19.45 -12.32 13.68
C ALA A 563 18.54 -11.08 13.56
N ILE A 564 18.39 -10.53 12.35
CA ILE A 564 17.56 -9.33 12.09
C ILE A 564 16.17 -9.63 11.52
N ALA A 565 15.69 -10.87 11.48
CA ALA A 565 14.48 -11.27 10.74
C ALA A 565 13.16 -10.59 11.18
N LYS A 566 13.12 -10.02 12.39
CA LYS A 566 11.97 -9.25 12.91
C LYS A 566 12.02 -7.74 12.54
N VAL A 567 13.10 -7.26 11.90
CA VAL A 567 13.32 -5.86 11.51
C VAL A 567 12.59 -5.53 10.19
N GLY A 568 12.05 -4.30 10.08
CA GLY A 568 11.40 -3.85 8.85
C GLY A 568 12.37 -3.84 7.66
N PHE A 569 11.99 -4.49 6.55
CA PHE A 569 12.81 -4.68 5.34
C PHE A 569 14.13 -5.46 5.55
N TRP A 570 14.18 -6.39 6.51
CA TRP A 570 15.41 -7.11 6.90
C TRP A 570 16.24 -7.67 5.74
N ARG A 571 15.64 -8.36 4.74
CA ARG A 571 16.38 -8.92 3.59
C ARG A 571 17.26 -7.89 2.87
N ARG A 572 16.75 -6.66 2.70
CA ARG A 572 17.51 -5.57 2.08
C ARG A 572 18.57 -4.99 3.02
N LYS A 573 18.26 -4.95 4.33
CA LYS A 573 19.20 -4.52 5.37
C LYS A 573 20.37 -5.49 5.55
N THR A 574 20.17 -6.80 5.40
CA THR A 574 21.23 -7.81 5.36
C THR A 574 22.28 -7.43 4.31
N GLY A 575 21.83 -7.24 3.06
CA GLY A 575 22.70 -6.80 1.98
C GLY A 575 23.34 -5.45 2.26
N TYR A 576 22.60 -4.48 2.82
CA TYR A 576 23.15 -3.14 3.12
C TYR A 576 24.27 -3.22 4.15
N ILE A 577 24.09 -4.00 5.22
CA ILE A 577 25.09 -4.18 6.29
C ILE A 577 26.35 -4.86 5.74
N ARG A 578 26.22 -5.92 4.93
CA ARG A 578 27.38 -6.57 4.28
C ARG A 578 28.09 -5.65 3.28
N SER A 579 27.32 -4.96 2.44
CA SER A 579 27.88 -4.04 1.43
C SER A 579 28.58 -2.85 2.07
N ALA A 580 28.03 -2.33 3.18
CA ALA A 580 28.69 -1.30 3.98
C ALA A 580 29.98 -1.84 4.63
N ALA A 581 29.97 -3.03 5.23
CA ALA A 581 31.16 -3.65 5.81
C ALA A 581 32.30 -3.83 4.79
N LEU A 582 31.99 -4.30 3.57
CA LEU A 582 32.96 -4.38 2.48
C LEU A 582 33.52 -2.99 2.11
N ILE A 583 32.67 -1.98 1.96
CA ILE A 583 33.13 -0.60 1.64
C ILE A 583 33.98 0.00 2.78
N LEU A 584 33.65 -0.28 4.04
CA LEU A 584 34.42 0.16 5.21
C LEU A 584 35.81 -0.50 5.23
N GLN A 585 35.88 -1.80 4.96
CA GLN A 585 37.15 -2.54 4.82
C GLN A 585 37.99 -1.99 3.65
N ASP A 586 37.41 -1.89 2.46
CA ASP A 586 38.13 -1.56 1.22
C ASP A 586 38.60 -0.09 1.15
N LYS A 587 37.86 0.85 1.74
CA LYS A 587 38.05 2.30 1.51
C LYS A 587 38.29 3.14 2.76
N PHE A 588 37.91 2.65 3.94
CA PHE A 588 37.93 3.43 5.18
C PHE A 588 38.73 2.76 6.30
N GLY A 589 39.65 1.85 5.95
CA GLY A 589 40.55 1.18 6.91
C GLY A 589 39.85 0.30 7.94
N GLY A 590 38.59 -0.09 7.68
CA GLY A 590 37.75 -0.84 8.60
C GLY A 590 37.04 -0.01 9.68
N ASP A 591 37.03 1.32 9.59
CA ASP A 591 36.35 2.21 10.54
C ASP A 591 35.27 3.08 9.87
N VAL A 592 34.33 3.58 10.67
CA VAL A 592 33.22 4.43 10.21
C VAL A 592 33.74 5.82 9.82
N PRO A 593 33.41 6.37 8.63
CA PRO A 593 33.96 7.64 8.17
C PRO A 593 33.60 8.83 9.07
N ARG A 594 34.34 9.93 8.92
CA ARG A 594 34.24 11.13 9.79
C ARG A 594 33.51 12.31 9.14
N THR A 595 33.21 12.26 7.84
CA THR A 595 32.41 13.29 7.13
C THR A 595 31.02 12.79 6.77
N VAL A 596 30.07 13.71 6.54
CA VAL A 596 28.68 13.37 6.15
C VAL A 596 28.68 12.75 4.75
N GLU A 597 29.50 13.30 3.87
CA GLU A 597 29.67 12.94 2.46
C GLU A 597 30.15 11.49 2.31
N GLU A 598 31.15 11.08 3.08
CA GLU A 598 31.67 9.70 3.10
C GLU A 598 30.65 8.72 3.69
N VAL A 599 30.01 9.06 4.82
CA VAL A 599 29.00 8.20 5.46
C VAL A 599 27.79 7.97 4.56
N LEU A 600 27.45 8.93 3.67
CA LEU A 600 26.42 8.78 2.65
C LEU A 600 26.81 7.91 1.44
N THR A 601 28.09 7.53 1.29
CA THR A 601 28.51 6.53 0.30
C THR A 601 28.13 5.11 0.72
N LEU A 602 27.85 4.89 2.02
CA LEU A 602 27.49 3.60 2.57
C LEU A 602 26.03 3.24 2.20
N PRO A 603 25.78 2.06 1.61
CA PRO A 603 24.48 1.73 1.06
C PRO A 603 23.44 1.50 2.16
N GLY A 604 22.27 2.10 1.99
CA GLY A 604 21.19 2.09 3.00
C GLY A 604 21.30 3.19 4.06
N VAL A 605 22.40 3.96 4.07
CA VAL A 605 22.58 5.13 4.96
C VAL A 605 22.00 6.38 4.28
N GLY A 606 21.37 7.25 5.07
CA GLY A 606 20.77 8.50 4.59
C GLY A 606 20.99 9.68 5.54
N PRO A 607 20.55 10.91 5.18
CA PRO A 607 20.92 12.15 5.89
C PRO A 607 20.78 12.08 7.42
N LYS A 608 19.61 11.67 7.95
CA LYS A 608 19.40 11.46 9.40
C LYS A 608 20.48 10.58 10.01
N MET A 609 20.77 9.44 9.39
CA MET A 609 21.73 8.47 9.90
C MET A 609 23.15 9.04 9.86
N ALA A 610 23.54 9.74 8.79
CA ALA A 610 24.87 10.34 8.72
C ALA A 610 25.11 11.32 9.87
N PHE A 611 24.17 12.25 10.14
CA PHE A 611 24.27 13.18 11.26
C PHE A 611 24.31 12.46 12.63
N LEU A 612 23.41 11.50 12.87
CA LEU A 612 23.38 10.75 14.14
C LEU A 612 24.61 9.84 14.31
N THR A 613 25.14 9.25 13.23
CA THR A 613 26.37 8.46 13.27
C THR A 613 27.53 9.36 13.69
N LEU A 614 27.72 10.53 13.08
CA LEU A 614 28.81 11.44 13.47
C LEU A 614 28.65 11.96 14.91
N GLN A 615 27.43 12.29 15.33
CA GLN A 615 27.14 12.71 16.71
C GLN A 615 27.42 11.60 17.74
N ALA A 616 26.99 10.37 17.51
CA ALA A 616 27.08 9.27 18.49
C ALA A 616 28.38 8.44 18.41
N ALA A 617 28.95 8.27 17.21
CA ALA A 617 30.16 7.48 16.98
C ALA A 617 31.46 8.30 17.10
N TRP A 618 31.40 9.61 16.86
CA TRP A 618 32.58 10.50 16.86
C TRP A 618 32.43 11.75 17.74
N GLY A 619 31.27 12.02 18.33
CA GLY A 619 31.00 13.30 19.03
C GLY A 619 30.88 14.51 18.10
N LEU A 620 30.89 14.31 16.78
CA LEU A 620 30.98 15.35 15.76
C LEU A 620 29.59 15.93 15.45
N ASN A 621 29.26 17.01 16.16
CA ASN A 621 27.98 17.72 16.06
C ASN A 621 27.91 18.65 14.84
N VAL A 622 27.98 18.08 13.63
CA VAL A 622 27.97 18.81 12.35
C VAL A 622 26.57 19.16 11.82
N GLY A 623 25.50 18.62 12.42
CA GLY A 623 24.13 18.98 12.08
C GLY A 623 23.06 18.12 12.75
N ILE A 624 21.80 18.51 12.59
CA ILE A 624 20.66 17.89 13.30
C ILE A 624 20.13 16.69 12.51
N GLY A 625 20.20 15.49 13.11
CA GLY A 625 19.49 14.32 12.62
C GLY A 625 17.97 14.46 12.79
N VAL A 626 17.26 14.92 11.76
CA VAL A 626 15.79 15.06 11.79
C VAL A 626 15.09 13.78 11.36
N ASP A 627 14.00 13.43 12.05
CA ASP A 627 13.18 12.25 11.77
C ASP A 627 11.67 12.50 11.91
N VAL A 628 10.85 11.45 11.81
CA VAL A 628 9.38 11.55 11.87
C VAL A 628 8.80 11.97 13.23
N HIS A 629 9.62 12.03 14.29
CA HIS A 629 9.26 12.63 15.57
C HIS A 629 9.69 14.08 15.60
N VAL A 630 10.97 14.38 15.31
CA VAL A 630 11.51 15.75 15.27
C VAL A 630 10.69 16.62 14.30
N HIS A 631 10.57 16.19 13.03
CA HIS A 631 9.77 16.87 12.00
C HIS A 631 8.32 17.13 12.42
N ARG A 632 7.67 16.11 13.01
CA ARG A 632 6.27 16.21 13.45
C ARG A 632 6.10 17.17 14.63
N LEU A 633 7.01 17.15 15.59
CA LEU A 633 6.94 17.99 16.79
C LEU A 633 7.34 19.44 16.47
N SER A 634 8.39 19.67 15.69
CA SER A 634 8.77 21.03 15.27
C SER A 634 7.66 21.74 14.49
N ASN A 635 6.97 21.05 13.56
CA ASN A 635 5.80 21.62 12.90
C ASN A 635 4.62 21.85 13.88
N ARG A 636 4.37 20.93 14.83
CA ARG A 636 3.30 21.09 15.85
C ARG A 636 3.55 22.22 16.86
N LEU A 637 4.82 22.49 17.20
CA LEU A 637 5.20 23.55 18.13
C LEU A 637 5.27 24.94 17.46
N GLY A 638 5.15 25.00 16.13
CA GLY A 638 5.31 26.23 15.34
C GLY A 638 6.76 26.61 15.10
N TRP A 639 7.70 25.68 15.28
CA TRP A 639 9.14 25.91 15.10
C TRP A 639 9.58 25.92 13.64
N CYS A 640 8.83 25.21 12.79
CA CYS A 640 9.00 25.21 11.34
C CYS A 640 7.63 25.08 10.66
N LYS A 641 7.62 25.30 9.35
CA LYS A 641 6.52 24.95 8.44
C LYS A 641 7.12 24.34 7.19
N THR A 642 7.40 23.04 7.21
CA THR A 642 7.96 22.30 6.06
C THR A 642 7.23 20.97 5.89
N ASN A 643 7.22 20.45 4.66
CA ASN A 643 6.52 19.21 4.31
C ASN A 643 7.44 17.97 4.38
N ASP A 644 8.72 18.19 4.64
CA ASP A 644 9.79 17.20 4.60
C ASP A 644 10.80 17.38 5.77
N PRO A 645 11.55 16.31 6.14
CA PRO A 645 12.54 16.36 7.22
C PRO A 645 13.76 17.25 6.94
N GLU A 646 14.19 17.38 5.68
CA GLU A 646 15.42 18.09 5.32
C GLU A 646 15.21 19.61 5.38
N GLY A 647 14.07 20.10 4.89
CA GLY A 647 13.61 21.46 5.13
C GLY A 647 13.45 21.76 6.63
N THR A 648 13.03 20.78 7.45
CA THR A 648 13.04 20.95 8.92
C THR A 648 14.46 21.05 9.46
N ARG A 649 15.42 20.22 9.01
CA ARG A 649 16.83 20.28 9.43
C ARG A 649 17.39 21.68 9.21
N LEU A 650 17.28 22.18 7.97
CA LEU A 650 17.76 23.50 7.59
C LEU A 650 17.08 24.61 8.41
N VAL A 651 15.76 24.53 8.64
CA VAL A 651 15.06 25.52 9.49
C VAL A 651 15.51 25.45 10.95
N LEU A 652 15.70 24.27 11.54
CA LEU A 652 16.17 24.17 12.93
C LEU A 652 17.61 24.66 13.08
N GLN A 653 18.53 24.25 12.18
CA GLN A 653 19.92 24.73 12.20
C GLN A 653 20.04 26.25 12.00
N SER A 654 19.06 26.89 11.35
CA SER A 654 19.07 28.34 11.10
C SER A 654 18.92 29.21 12.34
N TRP A 655 18.48 28.67 13.49
CA TRP A 655 18.27 29.45 14.73
C TRP A 655 18.49 28.69 16.04
N LEU A 656 18.49 27.35 16.05
CA LEU A 656 18.71 26.57 17.26
C LEU A 656 20.21 26.63 17.62
N PRO A 657 20.60 27.00 18.86
CA PRO A 657 21.99 26.96 19.30
C PRO A 657 22.65 25.58 19.10
N LYS A 658 23.91 25.54 18.65
CA LYS A 658 24.60 24.29 18.23
C LYS A 658 24.68 23.26 19.35
N GLU A 659 24.78 23.72 20.59
CA GLU A 659 24.89 22.93 21.83
C GLU A 659 23.66 22.04 22.02
N LEU A 660 22.51 22.44 21.48
CA LEU A 660 21.24 21.69 21.56
C LEU A 660 21.06 20.72 20.39
N HIS A 661 21.88 20.77 19.33
CA HIS A 661 21.71 19.93 18.12
C HIS A 661 21.90 18.44 18.40
N GLN A 662 22.68 18.08 19.43
CA GLN A 662 22.88 16.71 19.88
C GLN A 662 21.67 16.20 20.67
N THR A 663 21.22 16.95 21.69
CA THR A 663 20.14 16.51 22.60
C THR A 663 18.75 16.55 21.95
N ILE A 664 18.52 17.49 21.02
CA ILE A 664 17.16 17.78 20.52
C ILE A 664 16.48 16.58 19.85
N ASN A 665 17.23 15.66 19.23
CA ASN A 665 16.66 14.44 18.67
C ASN A 665 16.04 13.56 19.77
N LYS A 666 16.86 13.05 20.71
CA LYS A 666 16.45 12.12 21.77
C LYS A 666 15.34 12.67 22.66
N THR A 667 15.39 13.98 22.96
CA THR A 667 14.35 14.68 23.72
C THR A 667 13.00 14.65 22.98
N LEU A 668 12.96 15.04 21.70
CA LEU A 668 11.73 15.07 20.90
C LEU A 668 11.24 13.67 20.47
N VAL A 669 12.14 12.72 20.20
CA VAL A 669 11.78 11.34 19.85
C VAL A 669 10.98 10.72 20.98
N GLY A 670 11.52 10.68 22.19
CA GLY A 670 10.84 10.10 23.35
C GLY A 670 9.53 10.82 23.71
N PHE A 671 9.52 12.16 23.64
CA PHE A 671 8.27 12.92 23.85
C PHE A 671 7.21 12.60 22.79
N GLY A 672 7.64 12.37 21.55
CA GLY A 672 6.78 11.93 20.45
C GLY A 672 6.42 10.44 20.47
N GLN A 673 7.13 9.60 21.24
CA GLN A 673 6.79 8.18 21.45
C GLN A 673 5.69 8.03 22.50
N VAL A 674 5.77 8.79 23.62
CA VAL A 674 4.90 8.59 24.78
C VAL A 674 3.70 9.56 24.82
N VAL A 675 3.95 10.87 24.64
CA VAL A 675 2.96 11.94 24.90
C VAL A 675 2.41 12.53 23.60
N CYS A 676 3.27 13.10 22.75
CA CYS A 676 2.90 13.79 21.51
C CYS A 676 2.80 12.83 20.31
N VAL A 677 2.10 11.71 20.51
CA VAL A 677 1.92 10.63 19.52
C VAL A 677 1.27 11.10 18.22
N PRO A 678 1.42 10.37 17.08
CA PRO A 678 0.91 10.81 15.79
C PRO A 678 -0.62 11.01 15.77
N VAL A 679 -1.38 10.03 16.24
CA VAL A 679 -2.85 10.04 16.36
C VAL A 679 -3.21 10.03 17.84
N GLY A 680 -4.20 10.81 18.27
CA GLY A 680 -4.60 10.92 19.67
C GLY A 680 -3.49 11.42 20.62
N PRO A 681 -2.85 12.59 20.37
CA PRO A 681 -1.83 13.11 21.28
C PRO A 681 -2.43 13.38 22.67
N ARG A 682 -1.68 13.00 23.71
CA ARG A 682 -2.10 13.12 25.12
C ARG A 682 -1.93 14.56 25.62
N CYS A 683 -2.76 15.47 25.12
CA CYS A 683 -2.76 16.91 25.40
C CYS A 683 -3.31 17.29 26.80
N ASP A 684 -3.81 16.29 27.51
CA ASP A 684 -4.14 16.23 28.94
C ASP A 684 -2.88 16.06 29.81
N LEU A 685 -2.01 15.09 29.46
CA LEU A 685 -0.76 14.83 30.18
C LEU A 685 0.34 15.85 29.82
N CYS A 686 0.35 16.35 28.59
CA CYS A 686 1.34 17.30 28.04
C CYS A 686 1.39 18.63 28.80
N GLU A 687 2.52 18.95 29.44
CA GLU A 687 2.73 20.19 30.20
C GLU A 687 2.70 21.45 29.32
N LEU A 688 3.26 21.38 28.11
CA LEU A 688 3.08 22.44 27.10
C LEU A 688 1.61 22.69 26.73
N GLY A 689 0.74 21.70 26.95
CA GLY A 689 -0.71 21.82 26.83
C GLY A 689 -1.34 22.49 28.05
N LYS A 690 -0.85 22.22 29.26
CA LYS A 690 -1.30 22.83 30.52
C LYS A 690 -0.93 24.33 30.57
N GLU A 691 0.33 24.65 30.28
CA GLU A 691 0.86 26.03 30.25
C GLU A 691 0.44 26.87 29.02
N ARG A 692 -0.33 26.28 28.10
CA ARG A 692 -0.79 26.94 26.85
C ARG A 692 0.37 27.41 25.94
N LEU A 693 1.52 26.74 26.03
CA LEU A 693 2.70 26.99 25.17
C LEU A 693 2.64 26.26 23.82
N CYS A 694 1.88 25.17 23.70
CA CYS A 694 1.73 24.42 22.46
C CYS A 694 0.59 24.98 21.57
N PRO A 695 0.87 25.52 20.37
CA PRO A 695 -0.18 26.03 19.47
C PRO A 695 -1.03 24.91 18.86
N SER A 696 -0.54 23.68 18.80
CA SER A 696 -1.28 22.49 18.31
C SER A 696 -2.02 21.71 19.42
N ARG A 697 -2.32 22.34 20.56
CA ARG A 697 -3.11 21.71 21.64
C ARG A 697 -4.50 21.35 21.12
N ARG A 698 -4.93 20.10 21.36
CA ARG A 698 -6.27 19.60 20.99
C ARG A 698 -7.02 19.09 22.22
N LYS A 699 -8.35 19.01 22.13
CA LYS A 699 -9.16 18.27 23.10
C LYS A 699 -8.81 16.78 22.98
N VAL A 700 -8.75 16.08 24.11
CA VAL A 700 -8.53 14.63 24.18
C VAL A 700 -9.90 13.95 24.17
N GLY A 701 -10.02 12.82 23.48
CA GLY A 701 -11.23 11.99 23.46
C GLY A 701 -10.99 10.65 24.15
N ASP A 702 -12.07 10.00 24.62
CA ASP A 702 -12.05 8.85 25.54
C ASP A 702 -11.02 7.76 25.23
N VAL A 703 -10.86 7.38 23.96
CA VAL A 703 -9.92 6.32 23.54
C VAL A 703 -8.46 6.67 23.86
N SER A 704 -8.12 7.96 23.91
CA SER A 704 -6.77 8.44 24.27
C SER A 704 -6.56 8.54 25.79
N ALA A 705 -7.63 8.79 26.55
CA ALA A 705 -7.59 8.85 28.02
C ALA A 705 -7.45 7.47 28.68
N ARG A 706 -7.85 6.39 28.00
CA ARG A 706 -7.77 4.99 28.49
C ARG A 706 -6.38 4.34 28.40
N LYS A 707 -5.33 5.09 28.05
CA LYS A 707 -3.96 4.58 28.04
C LYS A 707 -3.12 5.29 29.08
N GLU A 708 -2.49 4.49 29.92
CA GLU A 708 -1.61 4.96 30.99
C GLU A 708 -0.26 5.47 30.44
N VAL A 709 0.42 6.30 31.24
CA VAL A 709 1.82 6.69 31.07
C VAL A 709 2.48 6.56 32.44
N VAL A 710 3.54 5.77 32.52
CA VAL A 710 4.36 5.70 33.73
C VAL A 710 5.21 6.96 33.80
N PHE A 711 5.07 7.70 34.89
CA PHE A 711 5.97 8.80 35.26
C PHE A 711 6.91 8.31 36.36
N LEU A 712 8.13 8.85 36.39
CA LEU A 712 9.02 8.71 37.53
C LEU A 712 8.68 9.80 38.57
N ASP A 713 8.60 9.39 39.84
CA ASP A 713 8.52 10.31 40.97
C ASP A 713 9.92 10.73 41.42
N GLU A 714 10.09 12.04 41.60
CA GLU A 714 11.39 12.66 41.89
C GLU A 714 11.77 12.58 43.39
N GLU A 715 10.88 12.10 44.26
CA GLU A 715 11.05 12.12 45.73
C GLU A 715 11.64 10.83 46.35
N ARG A 716 11.88 9.75 45.58
CA ARG A 716 12.34 8.45 46.15
C ARG A 716 13.50 7.83 45.36
N GLY A 717 14.70 8.38 45.54
CA GLY A 717 15.96 7.86 45.00
C GLY A 717 16.50 6.59 45.69
N GLU A 718 15.65 5.70 46.21
CA GLU A 718 16.07 4.45 46.86
C GLU A 718 15.14 3.27 46.52
N VAL A 719 15.70 2.20 45.96
CA VAL A 719 15.00 0.90 45.83
C VAL A 719 15.26 0.05 47.07
N LYS A 720 14.52 0.33 48.16
CA LYS A 720 14.60 -0.49 49.38
C LYS A 720 13.68 -1.71 49.30
N ARG A 721 14.28 -2.91 49.37
CA ARG A 721 13.57 -4.14 49.73
C ARG A 721 13.26 -4.12 51.23
N GLY A 722 12.00 -4.38 51.58
CA GLY A 722 11.54 -4.59 52.95
C GLY A 722 10.18 -5.28 52.93
N GLU A 723 9.94 -6.19 53.88
CA GLU A 723 8.72 -7.00 53.95
C GLU A 723 7.77 -6.48 55.03
N GLY A 724 6.46 -6.71 54.84
CA GLY A 724 5.44 -6.62 55.90
C GLY A 724 4.81 -5.23 56.11
N GLY A 725 3.55 -5.08 55.72
CA GLY A 725 2.72 -3.89 55.99
C GLY A 725 1.52 -3.81 55.06
N GLU A 726 0.31 -3.99 55.60
CA GLU A 726 -0.93 -4.09 54.82
C GLU A 726 -1.25 -2.81 54.03
N GLY A 727 -1.49 -2.89 52.71
CA GLY A 727 -1.70 -1.66 51.93
C GLY A 727 -1.91 -1.77 50.40
N GLY A 728 -2.58 -2.81 49.90
CA GLY A 728 -3.02 -2.86 48.49
C GLY A 728 -1.92 -3.13 47.46
N GLU A 729 -1.61 -4.41 47.25
CA GLU A 729 -0.57 -4.86 46.33
C GLU A 729 -0.92 -4.61 44.84
N VAL A 730 -0.37 -3.54 44.25
CA VAL A 730 -0.42 -3.31 42.79
C VAL A 730 0.57 -4.26 42.09
N LYS A 731 0.12 -5.50 41.83
CA LYS A 731 0.86 -6.48 41.02
C LYS A 731 1.07 -5.97 39.60
N VAL A 732 2.28 -5.48 39.31
CA VAL A 732 2.69 -5.02 37.98
C VAL A 732 2.75 -6.21 37.01
N LYS A 733 1.77 -6.30 36.10
CA LYS A 733 1.78 -7.26 34.98
C LYS A 733 1.93 -6.50 33.65
N VAL A 734 3.16 -6.38 33.17
CA VAL A 734 3.48 -5.78 31.87
C VAL A 734 3.12 -6.76 30.74
N GLU A 735 1.88 -6.76 30.27
CA GLU A 735 1.47 -7.50 29.07
C GLU A 735 1.93 -6.81 27.79
N VAL A 736 3.24 -6.85 27.52
CA VAL A 736 3.78 -6.62 26.18
C VAL A 736 3.61 -7.89 25.36
N GLN A 737 2.62 -7.90 24.47
CA GLN A 737 2.46 -8.96 23.48
C GLN A 737 3.58 -8.89 22.43
N GLY A 738 4.70 -9.55 22.74
CA GLY A 738 5.64 -10.03 21.73
C GLY A 738 4.99 -11.13 20.86
N PRO A 739 5.42 -11.32 19.62
CA PRO A 739 4.76 -12.23 18.66
C PRO A 739 4.79 -13.72 19.08
N ASP A 740 5.64 -14.08 20.04
CA ASP A 740 5.87 -15.46 20.47
C ASP A 740 5.27 -15.78 21.86
N GLY A 741 4.47 -14.85 22.42
CA GLY A 741 3.61 -15.06 23.61
C GLY A 741 4.30 -15.37 24.95
N THR A 742 5.62 -15.43 25.00
CA THR A 742 6.39 -15.92 26.15
C THR A 742 7.64 -15.07 26.41
N GLY A 743 7.91 -14.77 27.69
CA GLY A 743 9.06 -13.96 28.10
C GLY A 743 8.82 -13.19 29.40
N VAL A 744 9.14 -13.80 30.54
CA VAL A 744 9.25 -13.11 31.83
C VAL A 744 10.70 -12.61 31.99
N LEU A 745 10.87 -11.37 32.45
CA LEU A 745 12.16 -10.70 32.55
C LEU A 745 12.77 -10.96 33.94
N LEU A 746 13.95 -11.57 34.00
CA LEU A 746 14.70 -11.78 35.25
C LEU A 746 15.51 -10.51 35.61
N PRO A 747 15.53 -10.07 36.88
CA PRO A 747 16.39 -8.97 37.30
C PRO A 747 17.87 -9.41 37.37
N GLN A 748 18.76 -8.51 36.96
CA GLN A 748 20.23 -8.60 37.16
C GLN A 748 20.68 -7.47 38.12
N PRO A 749 21.91 -7.50 38.67
CA PRO A 749 22.17 -6.90 39.99
C PRO A 749 22.39 -5.39 39.96
N THR A 750 22.07 -4.75 41.08
CA THR A 750 22.43 -3.35 41.35
C THR A 750 23.91 -3.23 41.71
N HIS A 751 24.75 -2.83 40.77
CA HIS A 751 26.08 -2.30 41.11
C HIS A 751 25.94 -0.89 41.69
N GLY A 752 26.48 -0.69 42.90
CA GLY A 752 26.43 0.60 43.59
C GLY A 752 27.40 1.61 42.97
N ILE A 753 26.97 2.86 42.89
CA ILE A 753 27.82 3.99 42.54
C ILE A 753 28.88 4.14 43.64
N LYS A 754 30.16 4.15 43.25
CA LYS A 754 31.22 4.72 44.08
C LYS A 754 31.41 6.16 43.65
N GLU A 755 31.28 7.09 44.59
CA GLU A 755 31.76 8.45 44.43
C GLU A 755 33.29 8.44 44.62
N GLU A 756 34.03 8.98 43.65
CA GLU A 756 35.43 9.36 43.85
C GLU A 756 35.45 10.82 44.28
N GLN A 757 35.70 11.06 45.57
CA GLN A 757 35.97 12.41 46.09
C GLN A 757 37.47 12.72 45.98
N GLU A 758 37.79 13.98 45.70
CA GLU A 758 39.17 14.47 45.56
C GLU A 758 39.93 14.39 46.90
N ALA A 759 41.23 14.10 46.84
CA ALA A 759 42.08 14.01 48.02
C ALA A 759 42.64 15.39 48.42
N GLY A 760 42.47 15.79 49.69
CA GLY A 760 42.94 17.08 50.21
C GLY A 760 43.20 17.11 51.72
N GLU A 761 44.48 16.93 52.07
CA GLU A 761 45.17 17.36 53.31
C GLU A 761 44.73 16.87 54.73
N ALA A 762 45.69 16.14 55.33
CA ALA A 762 46.22 16.33 56.69
C ALA A 762 45.34 16.11 57.96
N SER A 763 45.64 15.01 58.66
CA SER A 763 45.98 15.05 60.10
C SER A 763 46.86 13.84 60.48
N ALA A 764 47.53 13.89 61.64
CA ALA A 764 48.51 12.88 62.07
C ALA A 764 48.19 12.30 63.46
N ALA A 765 48.51 11.02 63.68
CA ALA A 765 49.23 10.47 64.85
C ALA A 765 49.10 8.94 65.01
N SER A 766 50.19 8.28 65.46
CA SER A 766 50.22 7.18 66.46
C SER A 766 49.41 5.89 66.23
N MET A 767 49.94 4.65 66.36
CA MET A 767 51.29 4.14 66.67
C MET A 767 51.37 2.63 66.36
N ALA A 768 52.59 2.12 66.07
CA ALA A 768 53.04 0.71 66.14
C ALA A 768 52.30 -0.35 65.26
N GLY A 769 52.96 -1.40 64.75
CA GLY A 769 54.40 -1.77 64.80
C GLY A 769 54.62 -3.19 64.26
N GLN A 770 55.89 -3.58 64.03
CA GLN A 770 56.34 -4.87 63.44
C GLN A 770 55.95 -5.03 61.95
N ALA A 771 56.80 -4.90 60.92
CA ALA A 771 58.24 -5.17 60.69
C ALA A 771 58.57 -6.57 60.11
N ALA A 772 58.52 -6.66 58.77
CA ALA A 772 59.59 -7.17 57.87
C ALA A 772 60.07 -8.65 58.01
N PRO A 773 60.94 -9.18 57.12
CA PRO A 773 61.50 -8.61 55.88
C PRO A 773 61.34 -9.50 54.62
N LEU A 774 61.66 -8.94 53.43
CA LEU A 774 62.48 -9.47 52.29
C LEU A 774 62.35 -10.95 51.84
N ASP A 775 62.66 -11.38 50.61
CA ASP A 775 63.16 -10.78 49.36
C ASP A 775 62.23 -11.25 48.20
N TRP A 776 62.24 -10.72 46.97
CA TRP A 776 63.12 -9.73 46.33
C TRP A 776 62.29 -8.80 45.43
#